data_AF-A0A6G0WHR8-F1
#
_entry.id   AF-A0A6G0WHR8-F1
#
_cell.length_a   1.000
_cell.length_b   1.000
_cell.length_c   1.000
_cell.angle_alpha   90.00
_cell.angle_beta   90.00
_cell.angle_gamma   90.00
#
_symmetry.space_group_name_H-M   'P 1'
#
loop_
_entity.id
_entity.type
_entity.pdbx_description
1 polymer ?
#
loop_
_entity_poly.entity_id
_entity_poly.type
_entity_poly.pdbx_seq_one_letter_code
_entity_poly.pdbx_strand_id
1 'polypeptide(L)'
;MGLWTEYKTKDGRSYYYNKHTKESVWEKPSDFVPAVVETASKQEAQWEERLDKKSARLYYYDRVSKTSQWIKPEGVHITSYVNKDRDDTKTAEATKQTTDASTEKPVSTSEETKVETKNDSSPKDAKEDAEEDVADESSKSKKRKKRGTSTKSKQKKTKTTKKSSLIIRDTEEESQEQKEPTDEATQILSVLGKTDSIMELDILSTINAFLRTHTDADGPEMLVKQLSRSYRGHAQMCRLVGSWLDAVPHPENKALAKEDNYWLDADELVFNTLKATIIDRYDPKMLSNVLSDSVVEPVWLKSMLQDSKWRLMLIELAEKHKNCSLLQYAIRRISEAGHHKEIASITNANNVFPVFTAIVADILTRIPFAGVDEVREDYQALEKICTHAAYSYIFTQNVFLEMDAALAAATLDTLPIRSKLERLRQHLHLSVLKKYGSEKIDSLHVLKRASIAKVYPTLSEAIGLILKDHQCSSTASEMLKTAYSSPQPPPVGHIRERIILESLTTALFHPYEAIEGSAHRSACVYLLAYAAAAHDDRPLLDISARDVDVNSEQMQAIARALEDASVICKSDTTLSYNMNEAEAVEKLIRGMEFPVVSMGILHWLQLLMESVQFYNGPFFHAAFPVFLTILRHAILLHQAQWPTVFQVLVIALRLNPDANPVKVLEMKKETLRCMVHLMTCGYVFPVLHFMSTNTDEFDQALLRNFVQLVFARIAPPYSNRFTLAWCTLLLHPKVVQALRTCPAETKAKLKEFSHAVQSRKDVPVDLRDEIRDCYEDKEG
;
A
#
# COMPACT_ATOMS: atom_id res chain seq x y z
N MET A 1 -36.92 -35.32 24.61
CA MET A 1 -37.25 -36.57 23.90
C MET A 1 -36.05 -36.95 23.05
N GLY A 2 -35.61 -38.21 23.11
CA GLY A 2 -34.19 -38.60 23.15
C GLY A 2 -33.39 -38.61 21.84
N LEU A 3 -32.14 -38.12 21.93
CA LEU A 3 -31.08 -38.20 20.93
C LEU A 3 -30.34 -39.56 20.99
N TRP A 4 -31.00 -40.63 20.52
CA TRP A 4 -30.34 -41.91 20.23
C TRP A 4 -29.84 -41.91 18.79
N THR A 5 -28.57 -42.28 18.60
CA THR A 5 -27.92 -42.35 17.27
C THR A 5 -27.42 -43.76 16.99
N GLU A 6 -27.74 -44.32 15.82
CA GLU A 6 -27.32 -45.66 15.42
C GLU A 6 -25.89 -45.64 14.84
N TYR A 7 -25.04 -46.53 15.33
CA TYR A 7 -23.68 -46.75 14.85
C TYR A 7 -23.48 -48.22 14.49
N LYS A 8 -22.77 -48.47 13.39
CA LYS A 8 -22.41 -49.83 12.98
C LYS A 8 -20.97 -50.15 13.33
N THR A 9 -20.74 -51.32 13.88
CA THR A 9 -19.39 -51.83 14.12
C THR A 9 -18.75 -52.38 12.84
N LYS A 10 -17.42 -52.56 12.87
CA LYS A 10 -16.64 -53.08 11.72
C LYS A 10 -17.05 -54.50 11.28
N ASP A 11 -17.81 -55.21 12.12
CA ASP A 11 -18.37 -56.54 11.84
C ASP A 11 -19.85 -56.48 11.39
N GLY A 12 -20.38 -55.29 11.10
CA GLY A 12 -21.72 -55.07 10.53
C GLY A 12 -22.89 -55.01 11.52
N ARG A 13 -22.64 -55.16 12.84
CA ARG A 13 -23.71 -55.08 13.86
C ARG A 13 -23.96 -53.64 14.30
N SER A 14 -25.22 -53.23 14.31
CA SER A 14 -25.68 -51.93 14.80
C SER A 14 -25.75 -51.89 16.32
N TYR A 15 -25.40 -50.75 16.92
CA TYR A 15 -25.69 -50.39 18.30
C TYR A 15 -26.13 -48.93 18.37
N TYR A 16 -26.96 -48.61 19.36
CA TYR A 16 -27.56 -47.30 19.56
C TYR A 16 -26.86 -46.60 20.72
N TYR A 17 -26.43 -45.37 20.50
CA TYR A 17 -25.71 -44.56 21.49
C TYR A 17 -26.52 -43.32 21.85
N ASN A 18 -26.74 -43.10 23.15
CA ASN A 18 -27.38 -41.90 23.66
C ASN A 18 -26.32 -40.84 24.00
N LYS A 19 -26.34 -39.71 23.28
CA LYS A 19 -25.33 -38.66 23.46
C LYS A 19 -25.37 -37.97 24.82
N HIS A 20 -26.52 -38.00 25.52
CA HIS A 20 -26.67 -37.34 26.82
C HIS A 20 -26.28 -38.23 27.99
N THR A 21 -26.71 -39.50 28.01
CA THR A 21 -26.38 -40.43 29.10
C THR A 21 -25.03 -41.14 28.90
N LYS A 22 -24.46 -41.05 27.69
CA LYS A 22 -23.24 -41.76 27.25
C LYS A 22 -23.35 -43.29 27.32
N GLU A 23 -24.57 -43.82 27.25
CA GLU A 23 -24.84 -45.25 27.25
C GLU A 23 -24.97 -45.79 25.82
N SER A 24 -24.53 -47.05 25.62
CA SER A 24 -24.62 -47.77 24.35
C SER A 24 -25.39 -49.08 24.53
N VAL A 25 -26.41 -49.31 23.71
CA VAL A 25 -27.26 -50.51 23.76
C VAL A 25 -27.30 -51.18 22.39
N TRP A 26 -27.27 -52.51 22.35
CA TRP A 26 -27.25 -53.28 21.10
C TRP A 26 -28.66 -53.56 20.53
N GLU A 27 -29.68 -53.46 21.37
CA GLU A 27 -31.08 -53.54 20.99
C GLU A 27 -31.67 -52.14 20.83
N LYS A 28 -32.60 -51.99 19.89
CA LYS A 28 -33.19 -50.70 19.52
C LYS A 28 -34.05 -50.15 20.67
N PRO A 29 -33.71 -48.99 21.27
CA PRO A 29 -34.50 -48.40 22.35
C PRO A 29 -35.88 -47.96 21.87
N SER A 30 -36.89 -48.02 22.74
CA SER A 30 -38.29 -47.65 22.43
C SER A 30 -38.46 -46.22 21.89
N ASP A 31 -37.55 -45.32 22.27
CA ASP A 31 -37.62 -43.89 21.95
C ASP A 31 -36.80 -43.50 20.71
N PHE A 32 -36.35 -44.47 19.89
CA PHE A 32 -35.59 -44.22 18.67
C PHE A 32 -36.51 -43.86 17.50
N VAL A 33 -36.38 -42.63 16.99
CA VAL A 33 -37.07 -42.16 15.77
C VAL A 33 -36.08 -42.21 14.59
N PRO A 34 -36.30 -43.05 13.55
CA PRO A 34 -35.48 -43.04 12.35
C PRO A 34 -35.74 -41.76 11.55
N ALA A 35 -34.67 -41.06 11.15
CA ALA A 35 -34.79 -39.89 10.26
C ALA A 35 -35.28 -40.34 8.88
N VAL A 36 -36.50 -39.95 8.52
CA VAL A 36 -37.07 -40.12 7.18
C VAL A 36 -36.57 -38.99 6.29
N VAL A 37 -36.18 -39.39 5.08
CA VAL A 37 -35.65 -38.55 4.00
C VAL A 37 -36.78 -37.69 3.41
N GLU A 38 -36.65 -36.37 3.48
CA GLU A 38 -37.36 -35.43 2.60
C GLU A 38 -36.35 -34.83 1.61
N THR A 39 -36.44 -35.33 0.38
CA THR A 39 -36.16 -34.65 -0.91
C THR A 39 -35.14 -33.51 -0.93
N ALA A 40 -33.87 -33.86 -1.13
CA ALA A 40 -32.88 -32.98 -1.75
C ALA A 40 -32.80 -33.30 -3.25
N SER A 41 -33.10 -32.30 -4.06
CA SER A 41 -32.89 -32.23 -5.51
C SER A 41 -31.48 -32.72 -5.91
N LYS A 42 -31.40 -33.53 -6.98
CA LYS A 42 -30.16 -33.92 -7.67
C LYS A 42 -29.26 -32.68 -7.87
N GLN A 43 -28.16 -32.60 -7.14
CA GLN A 43 -27.06 -31.72 -7.50
C GLN A 43 -26.22 -32.47 -8.55
N GLU A 44 -26.13 -31.91 -9.75
CA GLU A 44 -25.26 -32.43 -10.81
C GLU A 44 -23.80 -32.34 -10.35
N ALA A 45 -23.06 -33.44 -10.47
CA ALA A 45 -21.66 -33.50 -10.09
C ALA A 45 -20.83 -32.60 -11.00
N GLN A 46 -20.08 -31.66 -10.43
CA GLN A 46 -19.30 -30.68 -11.18
C GLN A 46 -17.84 -31.13 -11.21
N TRP A 47 -17.46 -31.84 -12.28
CA TRP A 47 -16.12 -32.38 -12.47
C TRP A 47 -15.18 -31.36 -13.12
N GLU A 48 -13.98 -31.22 -12.58
CA GLU A 48 -12.89 -30.41 -13.11
C GLU A 48 -11.76 -31.31 -13.63
N GLU A 49 -11.20 -30.96 -14.78
CA GLU A 49 -10.00 -31.61 -15.31
C GLU A 49 -8.74 -30.84 -14.87
N ARG A 50 -7.79 -31.53 -14.24
CA ARG A 50 -6.53 -30.95 -13.72
C ARG A 50 -5.31 -31.75 -14.13
N LEU A 51 -4.18 -31.07 -14.29
CA LEU A 51 -2.89 -31.69 -14.60
C LEU A 51 -2.10 -31.94 -13.30
N ASP A 52 -1.58 -33.14 -13.12
CA ASP A 52 -0.59 -33.40 -12.09
C ASP A 52 0.78 -32.86 -12.52
N LYS A 53 1.36 -31.96 -11.72
CA LYS A 53 2.60 -31.21 -12.04
C LYS A 53 3.84 -32.09 -12.11
N LYS A 54 3.82 -33.28 -11.52
CA LYS A 54 4.97 -34.21 -11.52
C LYS A 54 4.94 -35.20 -12.69
N SER A 55 3.75 -35.67 -13.06
CA SER A 55 3.56 -36.69 -14.11
C SER A 55 3.07 -36.13 -15.44
N ALA A 56 2.71 -34.84 -15.49
CA ALA A 56 2.05 -34.19 -16.62
C ALA A 56 0.82 -34.94 -17.15
N ARG A 57 0.17 -35.76 -16.29
CA ARG A 57 -1.00 -36.57 -16.63
C ARG A 57 -2.27 -35.92 -16.08
N LEU A 58 -3.34 -35.95 -16.86
CA LEU A 58 -4.62 -35.37 -16.48
C LEU A 58 -5.40 -36.30 -15.54
N TYR A 59 -6.01 -35.71 -14.52
CA TYR A 59 -6.95 -36.36 -13.61
C TYR A 59 -8.20 -35.50 -13.41
N TYR A 60 -9.30 -36.16 -13.08
CA TYR A 60 -10.62 -35.54 -12.90
C TYR A 60 -10.92 -35.43 -11.41
N TYR A 61 -11.24 -34.22 -10.96
CA TYR A 61 -11.54 -33.91 -9.58
C TYR A 61 -13.00 -33.49 -9.44
N ASP A 62 -13.75 -34.18 -8.59
CA ASP A 62 -15.10 -33.78 -8.23
C ASP A 62 -15.06 -32.80 -7.05
N ARG A 63 -15.53 -31.57 -7.28
CA ARG A 63 -15.60 -30.54 -6.24
C ARG A 63 -16.56 -30.86 -5.12
N VAL A 64 -17.61 -31.62 -5.41
CA VAL A 64 -18.70 -31.88 -4.46
C VAL A 64 -18.30 -33.00 -3.50
N SER A 65 -17.75 -34.10 -4.02
CA SER A 65 -17.26 -35.22 -3.19
C SER A 65 -15.81 -35.07 -2.71
N LYS A 66 -15.06 -34.10 -3.26
CA LYS A 66 -13.61 -33.91 -3.02
C LYS A 66 -12.77 -35.15 -3.34
N THR A 67 -13.18 -35.93 -4.34
CA THR A 67 -12.46 -37.12 -4.80
C THR A 67 -11.79 -36.89 -6.16
N SER A 68 -10.64 -37.52 -6.39
CA SER A 68 -9.90 -37.46 -7.65
C SER A 68 -9.80 -38.84 -8.29
N GLN A 69 -9.97 -38.91 -9.61
CA GLN A 69 -9.82 -40.14 -10.39
C GLN A 69 -9.09 -39.89 -11.72
N TRP A 70 -8.36 -40.89 -12.20
CA TRP A 70 -7.56 -40.79 -13.44
C TRP A 70 -8.36 -41.11 -14.71
N ILE A 71 -9.55 -41.69 -14.57
CA ILE A 71 -10.41 -42.12 -15.67
C ILE A 71 -11.59 -41.14 -15.77
N LYS A 72 -11.91 -40.69 -16.98
CA LYS A 72 -13.01 -39.75 -17.23
C LYS A 72 -14.37 -40.41 -16.86
N PRO A 73 -15.18 -39.82 -15.97
CA PRO A 73 -16.51 -40.34 -15.69
C PRO A 73 -17.45 -40.15 -16.90
N GLU A 74 -18.21 -41.19 -17.24
CA GLU A 74 -19.13 -41.17 -18.38
C GLU A 74 -20.42 -40.41 -18.06
N GLY A 75 -20.87 -39.54 -18.98
CA GLY A 75 -22.19 -38.90 -18.93
C GLY A 75 -22.30 -37.62 -18.06
N VAL A 76 -21.20 -36.99 -17.64
CA VAL A 76 -21.22 -35.76 -16.82
C VAL A 76 -20.45 -34.61 -17.49
N HIS A 77 -20.92 -33.37 -17.29
CA HIS A 77 -20.27 -32.16 -17.85
C HIS A 77 -18.96 -31.86 -17.12
N ILE A 78 -17.84 -31.85 -17.84
CA ILE A 78 -16.50 -31.61 -17.30
C ILE A 78 -16.02 -30.23 -17.73
N THR A 79 -15.54 -29.45 -16.77
CA THR A 79 -14.91 -28.14 -17.03
C THR A 79 -13.40 -28.32 -17.20
N SER A 80 -12.87 -28.04 -18.39
CA SER A 80 -11.43 -28.12 -18.68
C SER A 80 -10.78 -26.74 -18.63
N TYR A 81 -9.59 -26.65 -18.02
CA TYR A 81 -8.82 -25.40 -17.90
C TYR A 81 -7.48 -25.46 -18.64
N VAL A 82 -7.24 -26.48 -19.46
CA VAL A 82 -5.93 -26.73 -20.09
C VAL A 82 -5.75 -26.05 -21.46
N ASN A 83 -6.79 -25.42 -22.04
CA ASN A 83 -6.72 -24.75 -23.35
C ASN A 83 -7.02 -23.24 -23.31
N LYS A 84 -6.70 -22.54 -22.22
CA LYS A 84 -6.93 -21.07 -22.14
C LYS A 84 -5.70 -20.19 -22.34
N ASP A 85 -4.52 -20.77 -22.61
CA ASP A 85 -3.26 -20.03 -22.78
C ASP A 85 -2.60 -20.22 -24.17
N ARG A 86 -3.38 -20.47 -25.23
CA ARG A 86 -2.80 -20.61 -26.59
C ARG A 86 -3.50 -19.86 -27.74
N ASP A 87 -4.42 -18.95 -27.46
CA ASP A 87 -5.15 -18.19 -28.49
C ASP A 87 -5.04 -16.65 -28.41
N ASP A 88 -4.10 -16.08 -27.65
CA ASP A 88 -3.85 -14.63 -27.61
C ASP A 88 -2.60 -14.19 -28.40
N THR A 89 -2.29 -14.88 -29.50
CA THR A 89 -1.41 -14.36 -30.55
C THR A 89 -1.92 -14.77 -31.93
N LYS A 90 -3.05 -14.16 -32.34
CA LYS A 90 -3.42 -13.82 -33.73
C LYS A 90 -4.89 -13.36 -33.75
N THR A 91 -5.13 -12.08 -33.46
CA THR A 91 -6.32 -11.33 -33.91
C THR A 91 -6.08 -9.83 -33.72
N ALA A 92 -5.03 -9.34 -34.38
CA ALA A 92 -5.10 -8.05 -35.03
C ALA A 92 -5.33 -8.36 -36.52
N GLU A 93 -6.26 -7.64 -37.15
CA GLU A 93 -6.83 -7.85 -38.50
C GLU A 93 -7.89 -8.97 -38.55
N ALA A 94 -9.15 -8.79 -38.94
CA ALA A 94 -9.90 -7.64 -39.41
C ALA A 94 -11.40 -7.97 -39.31
N THR A 95 -12.25 -6.97 -39.06
CA THR A 95 -13.64 -7.00 -39.55
C THR A 95 -13.92 -5.68 -40.25
N LYS A 96 -13.72 -5.68 -41.57
CA LYS A 96 -14.53 -4.91 -42.50
C LYS A 96 -14.87 -5.81 -43.69
N GLN A 97 -16.18 -5.97 -43.88
CA GLN A 97 -16.86 -6.10 -45.17
C GLN A 97 -16.94 -7.48 -45.85
N THR A 98 -18.16 -8.04 -45.78
CA THR A 98 -18.95 -8.55 -46.93
C THR A 98 -18.80 -7.62 -48.15
N THR A 99 -18.68 -8.03 -49.43
CA THR A 99 -19.38 -9.05 -50.23
C THR A 99 -18.58 -9.42 -51.50
N ASP A 100 -18.97 -10.56 -52.10
CA ASP A 100 -18.84 -10.98 -53.51
C ASP A 100 -17.61 -11.75 -54.05
N ALA A 101 -17.85 -13.07 -54.17
CA ALA A 101 -17.94 -13.83 -55.43
C ALA A 101 -16.67 -14.32 -56.17
N SER A 102 -16.64 -15.66 -56.32
CA SER A 102 -16.33 -16.42 -57.55
C SER A 102 -14.93 -17.00 -57.80
N THR A 103 -14.89 -18.34 -57.69
CA THR A 103 -14.34 -19.35 -58.62
C THR A 103 -12.85 -19.61 -58.81
N GLU A 104 -12.55 -20.91 -58.63
CA GLU A 104 -11.77 -21.82 -59.48
C GLU A 104 -10.37 -22.31 -59.05
N LYS A 105 -10.32 -23.65 -58.93
CA LYS A 105 -9.22 -24.64 -58.96
C LYS A 105 -8.25 -24.40 -60.15
N PRO A 106 -7.13 -25.15 -60.39
CA PRO A 106 -6.85 -26.55 -59.96
C PRO A 106 -5.37 -27.01 -59.75
N VAL A 107 -5.23 -28.25 -59.18
CA VAL A 107 -4.31 -29.38 -59.57
C VAL A 107 -2.78 -29.13 -59.39
N SER A 108 -1.90 -30.04 -58.93
CA SER A 108 -1.61 -31.43 -59.34
C SER A 108 -0.52 -32.10 -58.45
N THR A 109 -0.72 -33.38 -58.14
CA THR A 109 0.16 -34.58 -58.27
C THR A 109 1.62 -34.70 -57.75
N SER A 110 1.80 -35.79 -56.97
CA SER A 110 2.60 -37.03 -57.23
C SER A 110 4.04 -37.23 -56.70
N GLU A 111 4.14 -38.35 -55.97
CA GLU A 111 5.09 -39.49 -56.12
C GLU A 111 6.47 -39.54 -55.41
N GLU A 112 6.50 -40.41 -54.38
CA GLU A 112 7.26 -41.68 -54.22
C GLU A 112 8.80 -41.81 -54.04
N THR A 113 9.12 -42.89 -53.31
CA THR A 113 10.36 -43.71 -53.15
C THR A 113 11.47 -43.25 -52.17
N LYS A 114 11.74 -43.88 -51.00
CA LYS A 114 12.26 -45.23 -50.60
C LYS A 114 13.80 -45.33 -50.79
N VAL A 115 14.65 -45.64 -49.78
CA VAL A 115 15.15 -47.01 -49.43
C VAL A 115 16.35 -46.94 -48.41
N GLU A 116 16.51 -48.02 -47.60
CA GLU A 116 17.68 -48.61 -46.86
C GLU A 116 18.21 -47.97 -45.54
N THR A 117 18.23 -48.57 -44.32
CA THR A 117 18.50 -49.89 -43.66
C THR A 117 19.95 -50.23 -43.30
N LYS A 118 20.24 -50.49 -41.99
CA LYS A 118 20.65 -51.81 -41.44
C LYS A 118 21.03 -51.81 -39.94
N ASN A 119 20.67 -52.92 -39.29
CA ASN A 119 21.18 -53.47 -38.02
C ASN A 119 22.57 -54.11 -38.20
N ASP A 120 23.40 -54.20 -37.15
CA ASP A 120 23.82 -55.42 -36.40
C ASP A 120 25.03 -55.11 -35.47
N SER A 121 25.52 -56.09 -34.71
CA SER A 121 25.71 -56.06 -33.25
C SER A 121 27.14 -56.34 -32.69
N SER A 122 27.32 -56.00 -31.40
CA SER A 122 28.21 -56.64 -30.36
C SER A 122 29.76 -56.48 -30.46
N PRO A 123 30.60 -56.75 -29.40
CA PRO A 123 30.34 -57.06 -27.97
C PRO A 123 31.22 -56.33 -26.89
N LYS A 124 30.74 -56.41 -25.63
CA LYS A 124 31.43 -56.68 -24.31
C LYS A 124 32.31 -55.67 -23.54
N ASP A 125 31.89 -55.51 -22.28
CA ASP A 125 32.58 -55.63 -20.96
C ASP A 125 32.81 -54.40 -20.05
N ALA A 126 32.32 -54.60 -18.81
CA ALA A 126 32.66 -54.02 -17.48
C ALA A 126 32.34 -52.53 -17.23
N LYS A 127 31.34 -52.16 -16.42
CA LYS A 127 31.09 -52.30 -14.95
C LYS A 127 31.42 -50.99 -14.21
N GLU A 128 30.40 -50.33 -13.66
CA GLU A 128 30.18 -50.13 -12.21
C GLU A 128 28.86 -49.38 -12.00
N ASP A 129 27.81 -50.15 -11.66
CA ASP A 129 26.98 -50.07 -10.44
C ASP A 129 26.58 -48.69 -9.88
N ALA A 130 25.36 -48.44 -9.41
CA ALA A 130 24.16 -49.27 -9.25
C ALA A 130 22.92 -48.37 -9.12
N GLU A 131 21.80 -48.93 -9.56
CA GLU A 131 20.43 -48.47 -9.44
C GLU A 131 19.84 -48.71 -8.03
N GLU A 132 18.59 -48.24 -7.93
CA GLU A 132 17.45 -48.77 -7.19
C GLU A 132 17.02 -47.95 -5.98
N ASP A 133 15.82 -47.39 -5.92
CA ASP A 133 14.46 -47.79 -6.29
C ASP A 133 13.59 -47.96 -5.05
N VAL A 134 12.33 -47.66 -5.28
CA VAL A 134 11.22 -47.60 -4.34
C VAL A 134 10.43 -48.92 -4.42
N ALA A 135 9.68 -49.16 -3.34
CA ALA A 135 8.53 -50.08 -3.22
C ALA A 135 8.90 -51.52 -2.81
N ASP A 136 8.08 -52.29 -2.09
CA ASP A 136 6.67 -52.07 -1.76
C ASP A 136 6.22 -52.99 -0.60
N GLU A 137 5.07 -52.62 -0.05
CA GLU A 137 3.95 -53.48 0.34
C GLU A 137 4.15 -54.74 1.24
N SER A 138 3.51 -54.73 2.41
CA SER A 138 2.12 -55.23 2.55
C SER A 138 1.78 -55.82 3.93
N SER A 139 0.72 -55.24 4.50
CA SER A 139 -0.47 -55.94 5.02
C SER A 139 -0.44 -56.81 6.31
N LYS A 140 -1.33 -56.38 7.22
CA LYS A 140 -2.29 -57.15 8.05
C LYS A 140 -1.75 -57.99 9.22
N SER A 141 -2.19 -57.64 10.43
CA SER A 141 -3.36 -58.32 11.05
C SER A 141 -3.69 -57.83 12.48
N LYS A 142 -4.99 -57.78 12.76
CA LYS A 142 -5.63 -57.58 14.07
C LYS A 142 -5.59 -58.86 14.91
N LYS A 143 -5.37 -58.79 16.24
CA LYS A 143 -6.25 -59.48 17.24
C LYS A 143 -5.92 -59.17 18.73
N ARG A 144 -6.89 -58.51 19.38
CA ARG A 144 -7.60 -58.89 20.63
C ARG A 144 -6.93 -59.82 21.67
N LYS A 145 -6.97 -59.30 22.91
CA LYS A 145 -7.56 -59.85 24.17
C LYS A 145 -6.66 -60.61 25.18
N LYS A 146 -6.66 -59.99 26.37
CA LYS A 146 -7.07 -60.50 27.71
C LYS A 146 -6.00 -61.02 28.69
N ARG A 147 -6.01 -60.32 29.84
CA ARG A 147 -6.02 -60.78 31.24
C ARG A 147 -4.71 -61.29 31.87
N GLY A 148 -4.40 -60.69 33.03
CA GLY A 148 -4.05 -61.49 34.23
C GLY A 148 -2.74 -61.14 34.93
N THR A 149 -2.77 -60.08 35.75
CA THR A 149 -2.24 -60.01 37.13
C THR A 149 -1.19 -61.04 37.60
N SER A 150 0.00 -60.57 38.00
CA SER A 150 0.40 -60.39 39.42
C SER A 150 1.91 -60.65 39.67
N THR A 151 2.51 -59.69 40.39
CA THR A 151 3.50 -59.82 41.48
C THR A 151 4.78 -60.66 41.37
N LYS A 152 5.87 -59.92 41.65
CA LYS A 152 6.98 -60.19 42.58
C LYS A 152 8.11 -61.17 42.19
N SER A 153 9.28 -60.53 42.01
CA SER A 153 10.49 -60.70 42.85
C SER A 153 11.69 -61.51 42.32
N LYS A 154 12.83 -60.81 42.42
CA LYS A 154 14.20 -61.24 42.76
C LYS A 154 15.06 -62.00 41.74
N GLN A 155 16.11 -61.27 41.31
CA GLN A 155 17.55 -61.63 41.39
C GLN A 155 18.00 -62.96 40.75
N LYS A 156 18.83 -62.88 39.68
CA LYS A 156 20.30 -63.06 39.77
C LYS A 156 20.96 -63.02 38.39
N LYS A 157 22.15 -62.44 38.39
CA LYS A 157 23.21 -62.43 37.36
C LYS A 157 23.56 -63.85 36.89
N THR A 158 23.97 -64.05 35.63
CA THR A 158 25.39 -64.15 35.18
C THR A 158 25.56 -64.75 33.75
N LYS A 159 26.44 -64.09 32.96
CA LYS A 159 27.51 -64.60 32.06
C LYS A 159 27.17 -65.67 30.98
N THR A 160 27.17 -65.32 29.69
CA THR A 160 28.29 -65.19 28.70
C THR A 160 29.08 -66.47 28.39
N THR A 161 29.22 -66.78 27.10
CA THR A 161 30.40 -67.45 26.52
C THR A 161 30.70 -66.93 25.10
N LYS A 162 31.87 -66.29 24.96
CA LYS A 162 32.59 -65.91 23.73
C LYS A 162 33.50 -67.05 23.26
N LYS A 163 33.94 -67.00 21.99
CA LYS A 163 35.35 -66.99 21.48
C LYS A 163 35.31 -67.15 19.94
N SER A 164 36.19 -66.59 19.10
CA SER A 164 37.64 -66.30 19.12
C SER A 164 37.95 -65.19 18.05
N SER A 165 39.08 -64.47 17.91
CA SER A 165 40.50 -64.65 18.31
C SER A 165 41.35 -63.37 18.06
N LEU A 166 42.13 -62.97 19.09
CA LEU A 166 43.60 -62.69 19.12
C LEU A 166 44.13 -61.40 18.44
N ILE A 167 44.99 -60.55 19.05
CA ILE A 167 46.24 -60.74 19.85
C ILE A 167 46.35 -59.54 20.86
N ILE A 168 46.24 -59.67 22.20
CA ILE A 168 47.25 -59.98 23.26
C ILE A 168 48.26 -58.81 23.48
N ARG A 169 48.51 -58.19 24.66
CA ARG A 169 48.41 -58.51 26.12
C ARG A 169 48.76 -57.23 26.90
N ASP A 170 48.57 -56.99 28.20
CA ASP A 170 47.66 -57.34 29.32
C ASP A 170 48.14 -56.41 30.46
N THR A 171 47.23 -55.83 31.25
CA THR A 171 47.22 -55.86 32.72
C THR A 171 46.05 -54.99 33.21
N GLU A 172 44.95 -55.66 33.54
CA GLU A 172 43.79 -55.13 34.27
C GLU A 172 43.99 -55.31 35.78
N GLU A 173 43.31 -54.49 36.58
CA GLU A 173 42.46 -54.83 37.75
C GLU A 173 42.20 -53.52 38.54
N GLU A 174 41.04 -53.18 39.09
CA GLU A 174 39.62 -53.53 38.90
C GLU A 174 38.82 -52.45 39.68
N SER A 175 37.53 -52.37 39.40
CA SER A 175 36.50 -51.34 39.70
C SER A 175 36.05 -51.13 41.17
N GLN A 176 35.40 -49.96 41.43
CA GLN A 176 34.16 -49.86 42.25
C GLN A 176 33.25 -48.67 41.81
N GLU A 177 31.94 -48.94 41.72
CA GLU A 177 30.84 -48.10 41.21
C GLU A 177 30.30 -47.05 42.22
N GLN A 178 29.91 -45.84 41.76
CA GLN A 178 28.74 -45.03 42.22
C GLN A 178 28.65 -43.66 41.47
N LYS A 179 27.44 -43.28 40.98
CA LYS A 179 26.83 -41.92 40.79
C LYS A 179 26.20 -41.62 39.40
N GLU A 180 24.86 -41.50 39.34
CA GLU A 180 24.04 -40.94 38.22
C GLU A 180 23.66 -39.41 38.27
N PRO A 181 24.15 -38.51 39.15
CA PRO A 181 23.92 -37.06 39.07
C PRO A 181 24.82 -36.34 38.05
N THR A 182 25.61 -37.06 37.25
CA THR A 182 26.63 -36.48 36.38
C THR A 182 26.06 -35.90 35.09
N ASP A 183 24.92 -36.37 34.57
CA ASP A 183 24.44 -35.97 33.23
C ASP A 183 23.78 -34.57 33.19
N GLU A 184 22.98 -34.19 34.20
CA GLU A 184 22.39 -32.84 34.24
C GLU A 184 23.44 -31.78 34.61
N ALA A 185 24.34 -32.10 35.53
CA ALA A 185 25.44 -31.22 35.91
C ALA A 185 26.41 -30.99 34.75
N THR A 186 26.73 -32.03 33.97
CA THR A 186 27.60 -31.89 32.78
C THR A 186 26.91 -31.16 31.63
N GLN A 187 25.59 -31.30 31.46
CA GLN A 187 24.83 -30.48 30.51
C GLN A 187 24.84 -29.00 30.88
N ILE A 188 24.62 -28.65 32.15
CA ILE A 188 24.68 -27.25 32.61
C ILE A 188 26.12 -26.71 32.50
N LEU A 189 27.13 -27.53 32.80
CA LEU A 189 28.54 -27.18 32.59
C LEU A 189 28.87 -26.95 31.10
N SER A 190 28.24 -27.69 30.18
CA SER A 190 28.41 -27.48 28.74
C SER A 190 27.81 -26.14 28.28
N VAL A 191 26.71 -25.71 28.88
CA VAL A 191 26.09 -24.39 28.63
C VAL A 191 26.99 -23.27 29.17
N LEU A 192 27.54 -23.45 30.37
CA LEU A 192 28.50 -22.53 30.99
C LEU A 192 29.86 -22.53 30.27
N GLY A 193 30.19 -23.59 29.53
CA GLY A 193 31.38 -23.69 28.68
C GLY A 193 31.27 -23.00 27.32
N LYS A 194 30.09 -22.49 26.94
CA LYS A 194 29.96 -21.68 25.71
C LYS A 194 30.78 -20.40 25.83
N THR A 195 31.33 -19.95 24.70
CA THR A 195 32.15 -18.73 24.62
C THR A 195 31.39 -17.53 25.17
N ASP A 196 32.03 -16.78 26.08
CA ASP A 196 31.47 -15.58 26.72
C ASP A 196 30.15 -15.79 27.50
N SER A 197 29.86 -17.02 27.92
CA SER A 197 28.69 -17.36 28.76
C SER A 197 28.57 -16.49 30.03
N ILE A 198 29.70 -16.06 30.59
CA ILE A 198 29.77 -15.21 31.79
C ILE A 198 29.06 -13.84 31.61
N MET A 199 28.85 -13.41 30.37
CA MET A 199 28.20 -12.14 30.03
C MET A 199 26.68 -12.26 29.88
N GLU A 200 26.12 -13.47 29.95
CA GLU A 200 24.68 -13.72 29.87
C GLU A 200 23.96 -13.25 31.13
N LEU A 201 22.74 -12.70 30.98
CA LEU A 201 21.95 -12.17 32.10
C LEU A 201 21.55 -13.24 33.13
N ASP A 202 21.41 -14.49 32.69
CA ASP A 202 21.01 -15.64 33.50
C ASP A 202 22.19 -16.46 34.05
N ILE A 203 23.41 -15.93 33.97
CA ILE A 203 24.62 -16.62 34.46
C ILE A 203 24.52 -17.00 35.95
N LEU A 204 23.95 -16.11 36.78
CA LEU A 204 23.83 -16.36 38.22
C LEU A 204 22.80 -17.45 38.54
N SER A 205 21.70 -17.54 37.78
CA SER A 205 20.69 -18.58 37.97
C SER A 205 21.21 -19.95 37.51
N THR A 206 21.95 -20.00 36.40
CA THR A 206 22.60 -21.21 35.88
C THR A 206 23.77 -21.68 36.73
N ILE A 207 24.59 -20.77 37.27
CA ILE A 207 25.62 -21.10 38.28
C ILE A 207 24.98 -21.69 39.53
N ASN A 208 23.92 -21.06 40.05
CA ASN A 208 23.22 -21.58 41.22
C ASN A 208 22.53 -22.93 40.95
N ALA A 209 22.05 -23.16 39.73
CA ALA A 209 21.51 -24.46 39.33
C ALA A 209 22.63 -25.52 39.27
N PHE A 210 23.78 -25.20 38.70
CA PHE A 210 24.95 -26.09 38.65
C PHE A 210 25.48 -26.45 40.04
N LEU A 211 25.61 -25.47 40.93
CA LEU A 211 26.07 -25.71 42.31
C LEU A 211 25.06 -26.49 43.15
N ARG A 212 23.78 -26.51 42.76
CA ARG A 212 22.75 -27.34 43.42
C ARG A 212 22.73 -28.78 42.90
N THR A 213 23.05 -29.00 41.63
CA THR A 213 23.07 -30.34 41.01
C THR A 213 24.41 -31.05 41.20
N HIS A 214 25.52 -30.31 41.26
CA HIS A 214 26.85 -30.85 41.48
C HIS A 214 27.23 -30.77 42.98
N THR A 215 27.09 -31.90 43.68
CA THR A 215 27.27 -32.00 45.14
C THR A 215 28.72 -32.26 45.59
N ASP A 216 29.65 -32.40 44.63
CA ASP A 216 31.06 -32.68 44.91
C ASP A 216 31.85 -31.38 45.18
N ALA A 217 32.86 -31.47 46.06
CA ALA A 217 33.65 -30.33 46.55
C ALA A 217 34.42 -29.59 45.43
N ASP A 218 34.66 -30.24 44.30
CA ASP A 218 35.37 -29.68 43.13
C ASP A 218 34.45 -28.85 42.20
N GLY A 219 33.14 -28.80 42.46
CA GLY A 219 32.18 -28.06 41.63
C GLY A 219 32.53 -26.58 41.41
N PRO A 220 32.83 -25.80 42.46
CA PRO A 220 33.22 -24.41 42.33
C PRO A 220 34.52 -24.21 41.53
N GLU A 221 35.50 -25.10 41.70
CA GLU A 221 36.77 -25.02 40.99
C GLU A 221 36.60 -25.35 39.50
N MET A 222 35.79 -26.36 39.19
CA MET A 222 35.46 -26.75 37.82
C MET A 222 34.71 -25.63 37.10
N LEU A 223 33.77 -24.97 37.79
CA LEU A 223 33.02 -23.83 37.26
C LEU A 223 33.95 -22.65 36.93
N VAL A 224 34.84 -22.27 37.85
CA VAL A 224 35.79 -21.17 37.64
C VAL A 224 36.75 -21.48 36.49
N LYS A 225 37.28 -22.71 36.41
CA LYS A 225 38.14 -23.13 35.29
C LYS A 225 37.39 -23.11 33.96
N GLN A 226 36.13 -23.51 33.94
CA GLN A 226 35.35 -23.54 32.71
C GLN A 226 34.96 -22.14 32.23
N LEU A 227 34.49 -21.27 33.13
CA LEU A 227 34.12 -19.89 32.82
C LEU A 227 35.33 -19.03 32.43
N SER A 228 36.48 -19.22 33.10
CA SER A 228 37.72 -18.52 32.72
C SER A 228 38.28 -18.97 31.38
N ARG A 229 38.11 -20.25 31.02
CA ARG A 229 38.51 -20.77 29.70
C ARG A 229 37.59 -20.32 28.58
N SER A 230 36.30 -20.14 28.87
CA SER A 230 35.29 -19.74 27.87
C SER A 230 35.21 -18.23 27.66
N TYR A 231 35.73 -17.41 28.58
CA TYR A 231 35.78 -15.96 28.43
C TYR A 231 36.84 -15.51 27.41
N ARG A 232 36.38 -14.81 26.39
CA ARG A 232 37.17 -14.18 25.32
C ARG A 232 36.89 -12.68 25.22
N GLY A 233 35.73 -12.21 25.69
CA GLY A 233 35.37 -10.80 25.75
C GLY A 233 34.98 -10.18 24.42
N HIS A 234 34.39 -10.95 23.48
CA HIS A 234 34.11 -10.46 22.12
C HIS A 234 33.24 -9.20 22.11
N ALA A 235 32.22 -9.12 22.97
CA ALA A 235 31.37 -7.93 23.07
C ALA A 235 32.15 -6.66 23.48
N GLN A 236 33.12 -6.79 24.39
CA GLN A 236 33.97 -5.69 24.82
C GLN A 236 34.97 -5.30 23.73
N MET A 237 35.53 -6.29 23.01
CA MET A 237 36.40 -6.04 21.86
C MET A 237 35.65 -5.32 20.73
N CYS A 238 34.42 -5.71 20.42
CA CYS A 238 33.58 -5.01 19.43
C CYS A 238 33.31 -3.56 19.85
N ARG A 239 33.01 -3.32 21.13
CA ARG A 239 32.82 -1.95 21.65
C ARG A 239 34.10 -1.12 21.56
N LEU A 240 35.25 -1.71 21.85
CA LEU A 240 36.55 -1.05 21.76
C LEU A 240 36.88 -0.69 20.30
N VAL A 241 36.69 -1.63 19.37
CA VAL A 241 36.85 -1.38 17.94
C VAL A 241 35.89 -0.29 17.45
N GLY A 242 34.66 -0.27 17.95
CA GLY A 242 33.71 0.81 17.68
C GLY A 242 34.25 2.17 18.13
N SER A 243 34.71 2.28 19.38
CA SER A 243 35.30 3.52 19.89
C SER A 243 36.54 3.98 19.12
N TRP A 244 37.27 3.06 18.50
CA TRP A 244 38.41 3.39 17.64
C TRP A 244 37.97 3.89 16.27
N LEU A 245 36.91 3.32 15.70
CA LEU A 245 36.32 3.79 14.45
C LEU A 245 35.79 5.23 14.61
N ASP A 246 35.18 5.56 15.76
CA ASP A 246 34.68 6.90 16.04
C ASP A 246 35.80 7.93 16.24
N ALA A 247 37.01 7.48 16.60
CA ALA A 247 38.17 8.32 16.82
C ALA A 247 38.96 8.63 15.52
N VAL A 248 38.67 7.95 14.40
CA VAL A 248 39.33 8.20 13.12
C VAL A 248 38.68 9.42 12.44
N PRO A 249 39.43 10.50 12.15
CA PRO A 249 38.86 11.69 11.51
C PRO A 249 38.37 11.38 10.08
N HIS A 250 37.17 11.87 9.77
CA HIS A 250 36.52 11.70 8.47
C HIS A 250 37.39 12.27 7.33
N PRO A 251 37.67 11.52 6.26
CA PRO A 251 38.42 12.05 5.13
C PRO A 251 37.55 13.03 4.33
N GLU A 252 37.88 14.32 4.33
CA GLU A 252 37.18 15.41 3.63
C GLU A 252 37.05 15.26 2.10
N ASN A 253 37.58 14.18 1.50
CA ASN A 253 37.55 13.97 0.05
C ASN A 253 36.29 13.22 -0.42
N LYS A 254 35.15 13.95 -0.46
CA LYS A 254 33.90 13.53 -1.14
C LYS A 254 34.06 13.28 -2.66
N ALA A 255 35.24 13.52 -3.26
CA ALA A 255 35.46 13.40 -4.70
C ALA A 255 35.54 11.95 -5.24
N LEU A 256 35.72 10.95 -4.37
CA LEU A 256 35.77 9.53 -4.75
C LEU A 256 34.54 8.72 -4.30
N ALA A 257 33.65 9.32 -3.50
CA ALA A 257 32.40 8.69 -3.07
C ALA A 257 31.29 9.02 -4.08
N LYS A 258 31.20 8.23 -5.16
CA LYS A 258 29.99 8.21 -6.00
C LYS A 258 28.83 7.43 -5.36
N GLU A 259 29.03 6.91 -4.15
CA GLU A 259 28.04 6.16 -3.39
C GLU A 259 28.06 6.70 -1.94
N ASP A 260 27.07 7.53 -1.60
CA ASP A 260 26.98 8.34 -0.37
C ASP A 260 26.86 7.55 0.97
N ASN A 261 27.15 6.25 1.03
CA ASN A 261 26.62 5.39 2.10
C ASN A 261 27.59 4.49 2.91
N TYR A 262 28.92 4.70 2.85
CA TYR A 262 29.85 3.73 3.46
C TYR A 262 30.53 4.12 4.78
N TRP A 263 30.26 5.29 5.35
CA TRP A 263 30.71 5.63 6.71
C TRP A 263 29.51 5.74 7.64
N LEU A 264 29.05 4.59 8.14
CA LEU A 264 28.10 4.52 9.26
C LEU A 264 28.88 4.63 10.58
N ASP A 265 28.29 5.35 11.54
CA ASP A 265 28.76 5.42 12.93
C ASP A 265 28.89 4.00 13.52
N ALA A 266 29.89 3.74 14.35
CA ALA A 266 30.16 2.37 14.81
C ALA A 266 28.98 1.80 15.61
N ASP A 267 28.32 2.64 16.40
CA ASP A 267 27.10 2.30 17.13
C ASP A 267 25.92 1.98 16.19
N GLU A 268 25.86 2.63 15.02
CA GLU A 268 24.84 2.35 14.01
C GLU A 268 25.09 1.02 13.29
N LEU A 269 26.35 0.68 13.01
CA LEU A 269 26.74 -0.60 12.44
C LEU A 269 26.48 -1.77 13.41
N VAL A 270 26.78 -1.58 14.70
CA VAL A 270 26.45 -2.55 15.75
C VAL A 270 24.94 -2.71 15.88
N PHE A 271 24.17 -1.61 15.87
CA PHE A 271 22.73 -1.69 15.89
C PHE A 271 22.15 -2.43 14.67
N ASN A 272 22.62 -2.13 13.46
CA ASN A 272 22.13 -2.74 12.23
C ASN A 272 22.42 -4.26 12.18
N THR A 273 23.60 -4.67 12.65
CA THR A 273 23.94 -6.09 12.76
C THR A 273 23.10 -6.80 13.82
N LEU A 274 22.91 -6.21 15.01
CA LEU A 274 22.01 -6.73 16.04
C LEU A 274 20.58 -6.83 15.52
N LYS A 275 20.06 -5.78 14.89
CA LYS A 275 18.74 -5.75 14.27
C LYS A 275 18.56 -6.91 13.29
N ALA A 276 19.50 -7.12 12.39
CA ALA A 276 19.45 -8.23 11.42
C ALA A 276 19.42 -9.59 12.14
N THR A 277 20.29 -9.81 13.13
CA THR A 277 20.32 -11.06 13.88
C THR A 277 19.03 -11.33 14.66
N ILE A 278 18.41 -10.29 15.23
CA ILE A 278 17.15 -10.40 15.95
C ILE A 278 16.03 -10.75 14.98
N ILE A 279 15.95 -10.08 13.82
CA ILE A 279 14.96 -10.36 12.79
C ILE A 279 15.08 -11.81 12.28
N ASP A 280 16.30 -12.29 12.02
CA ASP A 280 16.52 -13.64 11.49
C ASP A 280 16.22 -14.75 12.51
N ARG A 281 16.45 -14.48 13.80
CA ARG A 281 16.28 -15.48 14.88
C ARG A 281 14.97 -15.33 15.66
N TYR A 282 14.08 -14.43 15.25
CA TYR A 282 12.86 -14.15 16.01
C TYR A 282 11.90 -15.35 15.97
N ASP A 283 11.61 -15.94 17.13
CA ASP A 283 10.57 -16.98 17.30
C ASP A 283 9.40 -16.45 18.15
N PRO A 284 8.20 -16.26 17.57
CA PRO A 284 7.04 -15.74 18.29
C PRO A 284 6.54 -16.67 19.41
N LYS A 285 6.86 -17.97 19.36
CA LYS A 285 6.36 -18.95 20.34
C LYS A 285 7.17 -18.97 21.65
N MET A 286 8.47 -18.65 21.59
CA MET A 286 9.30 -18.60 22.79
C MET A 286 8.97 -17.36 23.64
N LEU A 287 8.63 -16.26 22.99
CA LEU A 287 8.41 -14.96 23.63
C LEU A 287 6.95 -14.74 24.07
N SER A 288 5.99 -15.54 23.60
CA SER A 288 4.58 -15.40 23.98
C SER A 288 4.32 -15.62 25.48
N ASN A 289 5.17 -16.43 26.13
CA ASN A 289 5.02 -16.80 27.54
C ASN A 289 5.64 -15.75 28.50
N VAL A 290 6.45 -14.82 27.99
CA VAL A 290 7.12 -13.81 28.81
C VAL A 290 6.12 -12.86 29.49
N LEU A 291 5.00 -12.57 28.82
CA LEU A 291 3.91 -11.76 29.37
C LEU A 291 2.87 -12.56 30.16
N SER A 292 2.77 -13.89 29.98
CA SER A 292 1.82 -14.71 30.75
C SER A 292 2.31 -14.99 32.16
N ASP A 293 3.63 -15.10 32.34
CA ASP A 293 4.23 -15.54 33.60
C ASP A 293 4.62 -14.37 34.52
N SER A 294 4.59 -13.13 34.04
CA SER A 294 4.96 -11.95 34.81
C SER A 294 3.89 -10.84 34.74
N VAL A 295 3.42 -10.38 35.90
CA VAL A 295 2.48 -9.24 36.04
C VAL A 295 3.19 -7.90 35.75
N VAL A 296 4.52 -7.89 35.70
CA VAL A 296 5.35 -6.69 35.62
C VAL A 296 6.04 -6.61 34.26
N GLU A 297 5.94 -5.44 33.62
CA GLU A 297 6.62 -5.14 32.36
C GLU A 297 8.15 -5.36 32.49
N PRO A 298 8.77 -6.12 31.57
CA PRO A 298 10.20 -6.36 31.64
C PRO A 298 11.02 -5.07 31.51
N VAL A 299 12.05 -4.92 32.35
CA VAL A 299 12.90 -3.72 32.39
C VAL A 299 13.59 -3.47 31.04
N TRP A 300 14.01 -4.54 30.36
CA TRP A 300 14.63 -4.43 29.03
C TRP A 300 13.68 -3.82 27.99
N LEU A 301 12.37 -4.16 28.06
CA LEU A 301 11.38 -3.66 27.12
C LEU A 301 11.15 -2.17 27.35
N LYS A 302 11.11 -1.73 28.62
CA LYS A 302 11.00 -0.31 28.96
C LYS A 302 12.17 0.51 28.39
N SER A 303 13.40 0.00 28.48
CA SER A 303 14.57 0.66 27.89
C SER A 303 14.50 0.71 26.36
N MET A 304 14.07 -0.37 25.71
CA MET A 304 13.90 -0.40 24.26
C MET A 304 12.80 0.55 23.76
N LEU A 305 11.73 0.75 24.52
CA LEU A 305 10.63 1.64 24.15
C LEU A 305 11.04 3.13 24.19
N GLN A 306 12.06 3.51 24.95
CA GLN A 306 12.53 4.89 25.05
C GLN A 306 13.29 5.35 23.80
N ASP A 307 13.97 4.44 23.12
CA ASP A 307 14.80 4.74 21.94
C ASP A 307 14.02 4.53 20.63
N SER A 308 14.12 5.50 19.72
CA SER A 308 13.43 5.47 18.42
C SER A 308 13.90 4.32 17.53
N LYS A 309 15.20 3.99 17.55
CA LYS A 309 15.77 2.92 16.70
C LYS A 309 15.17 1.56 17.06
N TRP A 310 15.10 1.27 18.36
CA TRP A 310 14.50 0.05 18.89
C TRP A 310 12.98 0.00 18.69
N ARG A 311 12.27 1.13 18.84
CA ARG A 311 10.83 1.21 18.51
C ARG A 311 10.55 0.84 17.05
N LEU A 312 11.31 1.39 16.10
CA LEU A 312 11.16 1.08 14.67
C LEU A 312 11.42 -0.41 14.37
N MET A 313 12.40 -1.03 15.04
CA MET A 313 12.63 -2.47 14.93
C MET A 313 11.45 -3.28 15.48
N LEU A 314 10.93 -2.94 16.66
CA LEU A 314 9.77 -3.63 17.25
C LEU A 314 8.53 -3.52 16.34
N ILE A 315 8.35 -2.37 15.73
CA ILE A 315 7.37 -2.08 14.70
C ILE A 315 7.54 -3.01 13.48
N GLU A 316 8.76 -3.13 12.94
CA GLU A 316 9.06 -4.00 11.79
C GLU A 316 8.82 -5.49 12.12
N LEU A 317 9.20 -5.93 13.32
CA LEU A 317 8.92 -7.29 13.79
C LEU A 317 7.42 -7.56 13.91
N ALA A 318 6.64 -6.57 14.37
CA ALA A 318 5.20 -6.69 14.49
C ALA A 318 4.50 -6.78 13.12
N GLU A 319 5.11 -6.22 12.07
CA GLU A 319 4.63 -6.38 10.71
C GLU A 319 4.76 -7.83 10.24
N LYS A 320 5.93 -8.43 10.50
CA LYS A 320 6.27 -9.83 10.14
C LYS A 320 5.52 -10.86 11.00
N HIS A 321 5.30 -10.58 12.29
CA HIS A 321 4.72 -11.54 13.25
C HIS A 321 3.42 -11.05 13.91
N LYS A 322 2.33 -11.06 13.12
CA LYS A 322 1.01 -10.50 13.51
C LYS A 322 0.36 -11.09 14.77
N ASN A 323 0.69 -12.34 15.11
CA ASN A 323 0.04 -13.09 16.19
C ASN A 323 0.79 -13.05 17.54
N CYS A 324 1.89 -12.30 17.64
CA CYS A 324 2.68 -12.25 18.87
C CYS A 324 2.07 -11.26 19.87
N SER A 325 1.66 -11.76 21.05
CA SER A 325 1.09 -10.95 22.14
C SER A 325 2.05 -9.86 22.64
N LEU A 326 3.34 -10.19 22.73
CA LEU A 326 4.39 -9.25 23.15
C LEU A 326 4.51 -8.04 22.21
N LEU A 327 4.48 -8.28 20.90
CA LEU A 327 4.57 -7.20 19.91
C LEU A 327 3.30 -6.35 19.89
N GLN A 328 2.13 -6.95 20.07
CA GLN A 328 0.87 -6.19 20.22
C GLN A 328 0.88 -5.32 21.48
N TYR A 329 1.40 -5.84 22.60
CA TYR A 329 1.60 -5.08 23.82
C TYR A 329 2.60 -3.93 23.62
N ALA A 330 3.74 -4.20 22.99
CA ALA A 330 4.74 -3.17 22.68
C ALA A 330 4.15 -2.04 21.81
N ILE A 331 3.40 -2.37 20.75
CA ILE A 331 2.72 -1.37 19.90
C ILE A 331 1.76 -0.51 20.73
N ARG A 332 0.99 -1.12 21.64
CA ARG A 332 0.10 -0.38 22.54
C ARG A 332 0.87 0.61 23.42
N ARG A 333 2.00 0.20 24.00
CA ARG A 333 2.85 1.07 24.83
C ARG A 333 3.49 2.20 24.02
N ILE A 334 3.91 1.95 22.78
CA ILE A 334 4.41 2.99 21.86
C ILE A 334 3.31 4.01 21.57
N SER A 335 2.06 3.56 21.40
CA SER A 335 0.91 4.45 21.21
C SER A 335 0.59 5.27 22.46
N GLU A 336 0.59 4.65 23.65
CA GLU A 336 0.41 5.36 24.92
C GLU A 336 1.49 6.42 25.18
N ALA A 337 2.70 6.21 24.64
CA ALA A 337 3.80 7.18 24.69
C ALA A 337 3.67 8.32 23.65
N GLY A 338 2.67 8.27 22.75
CA GLY A 338 2.39 9.33 21.78
C GLY A 338 3.23 9.29 20.49
N HIS A 339 3.99 8.21 20.23
CA HIS A 339 4.83 8.08 19.04
C HIS A 339 4.03 7.60 17.80
N HIS A 340 2.89 8.24 17.51
CA HIS A 340 1.97 7.76 16.49
C HIS A 340 2.51 7.91 15.06
N LYS A 341 3.41 8.87 14.76
CA LYS A 341 4.03 8.99 13.43
C LYS A 341 4.85 7.76 13.04
N GLU A 342 5.55 7.16 14.02
CA GLU A 342 6.34 5.95 13.81
C GLU A 342 5.42 4.75 13.52
N ILE A 343 4.32 4.62 14.26
CA ILE A 343 3.34 3.53 14.10
C ILE A 343 2.47 3.69 12.83
N ALA A 344 2.10 4.92 12.47
CA ALA A 344 1.19 5.20 11.35
C ALA A 344 1.79 4.83 9.98
N SER A 345 3.11 4.59 9.92
CA SER A 345 3.78 3.99 8.77
C SER A 345 3.33 2.54 8.49
N ILE A 346 2.76 1.85 9.48
CA ILE A 346 2.42 0.43 9.45
C ILE A 346 0.92 0.24 9.20
N THR A 347 0.59 -0.69 8.30
CA THR A 347 -0.80 -1.07 7.98
C THR A 347 -1.45 -1.99 9.04
N ASN A 348 -0.64 -2.75 9.78
CA ASN A 348 -1.09 -3.69 10.82
C ASN A 348 -1.56 -3.04 12.14
N ALA A 349 -1.37 -1.72 12.32
CA ALA A 349 -1.87 -0.99 13.49
C ALA A 349 -3.41 -1.12 13.66
N ASN A 350 -4.10 -1.39 12.55
CA ASN A 350 -5.54 -1.68 12.50
C ASN A 350 -5.96 -2.87 13.39
N ASN A 351 -5.09 -3.87 13.57
CA ASN A 351 -5.44 -5.09 14.32
C ASN A 351 -5.70 -4.82 15.82
N VAL A 352 -5.17 -3.72 16.36
CA VAL A 352 -5.37 -3.30 17.75
C VAL A 352 -6.23 -2.05 17.74
N PHE A 353 -7.55 -2.22 17.95
CA PHE A 353 -8.52 -1.12 17.85
C PHE A 353 -8.19 0.12 18.71
N PRO A 354 -7.74 0.01 19.98
CA PRO A 354 -7.33 1.18 20.77
C PRO A 354 -6.16 1.96 20.17
N VAL A 355 -5.20 1.28 19.53
CA VAL A 355 -4.05 1.92 18.89
C VAL A 355 -4.50 2.64 17.62
N PHE A 356 -5.31 1.97 16.80
CA PHE A 356 -5.91 2.56 15.61
C PHE A 356 -6.70 3.84 15.93
N THR A 357 -7.58 3.79 16.94
CA THR A 357 -8.37 4.97 17.35
C THR A 357 -7.50 6.11 17.88
N ALA A 358 -6.45 5.81 18.64
CA ALA A 358 -5.50 6.82 19.12
C ALA A 358 -4.72 7.48 17.96
N ILE A 359 -4.26 6.70 16.98
CA ILE A 359 -3.57 7.21 15.79
C ILE A 359 -4.50 8.11 14.98
N VAL A 360 -5.73 7.67 14.71
CA VAL A 360 -6.71 8.47 13.97
C VAL A 360 -7.03 9.75 14.73
N ALA A 361 -7.27 9.68 16.03
CA ALA A 361 -7.52 10.87 16.86
C ALA A 361 -6.36 11.87 16.80
N ASP A 362 -5.12 11.39 16.98
CA ASP A 362 -3.93 12.24 16.94
C ASP A 362 -3.73 12.91 15.57
N ILE A 363 -3.89 12.15 14.47
CA ILE A 363 -3.86 12.71 13.11
C ILE A 363 -4.94 13.78 12.93
N LEU A 364 -6.18 13.51 13.38
CA LEU A 364 -7.30 14.45 13.27
C LEU A 364 -7.13 15.70 14.16
N THR A 365 -6.37 15.62 15.26
CA THR A 365 -6.00 16.80 16.04
C THR A 365 -4.91 17.64 15.37
N ARG A 366 -3.99 17.04 14.61
CA ARG A 366 -2.91 17.77 13.94
C ARG A 366 -3.34 18.45 12.64
N ILE A 367 -4.04 17.73 11.78
CA ILE A 367 -4.35 18.18 10.41
C ILE A 367 -5.02 19.56 10.34
N PRO A 368 -6.00 19.91 11.19
CA PRO A 368 -6.66 21.21 11.12
C PRO A 368 -5.75 22.40 11.36
N PHE A 369 -4.72 22.23 12.21
CA PHE A 369 -3.83 23.32 12.66
C PHE A 369 -2.49 23.34 11.94
N ALA A 370 -2.08 22.23 11.32
CA ALA A 370 -0.82 22.13 10.60
C ALA A 370 -0.86 22.79 9.21
N GLY A 371 0.31 23.20 8.72
CA GLY A 371 0.48 23.77 7.38
C GLY A 371 0.35 22.71 6.27
N VAL A 372 0.06 23.14 5.04
CA VAL A 372 -0.21 22.24 3.89
C VAL A 372 0.91 21.22 3.62
N ASP A 373 2.17 21.58 3.86
CA ASP A 373 3.32 20.69 3.65
C ASP A 373 3.51 19.67 4.79
N GLU A 374 3.27 20.08 6.05
CA GLU A 374 3.41 19.23 7.25
C GLU A 374 2.34 18.13 7.28
N VAL A 375 1.21 18.42 6.67
CA VAL A 375 0.03 17.56 6.59
C VAL A 375 0.17 16.44 5.54
N ARG A 376 1.15 16.52 4.63
CA ARG A 376 1.32 15.57 3.51
C ARG A 376 1.56 14.14 4.00
N GLU A 377 2.44 13.97 4.98
CA GLU A 377 2.75 12.65 5.57
C GLU A 377 1.54 12.08 6.32
N ASP A 378 0.87 12.92 7.12
CA ASP A 378 -0.33 12.54 7.87
C ASP A 378 -1.47 12.12 6.92
N TYR A 379 -1.66 12.79 5.77
CA TYR A 379 -2.62 12.40 4.73
C TYR A 379 -2.28 11.02 4.14
N GLN A 380 -1.02 10.81 3.76
CA GLN A 380 -0.57 9.54 3.19
C GLN A 380 -0.72 8.39 4.18
N ALA A 381 -0.40 8.64 5.46
CA ALA A 381 -0.58 7.66 6.52
C ALA A 381 -2.05 7.29 6.71
N LEU A 382 -2.94 8.28 6.79
CA LEU A 382 -4.38 8.04 6.92
C LEU A 382 -4.97 7.33 5.71
N GLU A 383 -4.51 7.66 4.50
CA GLU A 383 -4.91 6.96 3.27
C GLU A 383 -4.49 5.49 3.30
N LYS A 384 -3.25 5.19 3.71
CA LYS A 384 -2.76 3.81 3.87
C LYS A 384 -3.60 3.03 4.89
N ILE A 385 -3.93 3.63 6.03
CA ILE A 385 -4.71 3.01 7.10
C ILE A 385 -6.16 2.71 6.64
N CYS A 386 -6.81 3.68 5.98
CA CYS A 386 -8.19 3.55 5.50
C CYS A 386 -8.31 2.59 4.31
N THR A 387 -7.25 2.46 3.49
CA THR A 387 -7.27 1.53 2.34
C THR A 387 -7.04 0.09 2.77
N HIS A 388 -6.36 -0.16 3.89
CA HIS A 388 -6.04 -1.51 4.33
C HIS A 388 -7.25 -2.35 4.76
N ALA A 389 -8.26 -1.77 5.42
CA ALA A 389 -9.42 -2.52 5.92
C ALA A 389 -10.76 -1.79 5.78
N ALA A 390 -11.82 -2.53 5.48
CA ALA A 390 -13.17 -1.99 5.34
C ALA A 390 -13.68 -1.30 6.62
N TYR A 391 -13.45 -1.91 7.79
CA TYR A 391 -13.92 -1.35 9.06
C TYR A 391 -13.15 -0.09 9.47
N SER A 392 -11.85 0.02 9.16
CA SER A 392 -11.07 1.23 9.48
C SER A 392 -11.57 2.41 8.65
N TYR A 393 -11.91 2.18 7.38
CA TYR A 393 -12.58 3.17 6.54
C TYR A 393 -13.95 3.59 7.10
N ILE A 394 -14.85 2.64 7.36
CA ILE A 394 -16.21 2.94 7.87
C ILE A 394 -16.13 3.71 9.19
N PHE A 395 -15.29 3.25 10.12
CA PHE A 395 -15.09 3.92 11.40
C PHE A 395 -14.62 5.36 11.22
N THR A 396 -13.57 5.57 10.42
CA THR A 396 -13.00 6.91 10.19
C THR A 396 -14.01 7.84 9.51
N GLN A 397 -14.79 7.34 8.55
CA GLN A 397 -15.84 8.11 7.89
C GLN A 397 -16.98 8.50 8.85
N ASN A 398 -17.40 7.60 9.75
CA ASN A 398 -18.39 7.94 10.77
C ASN A 398 -17.88 9.01 11.74
N VAL A 399 -16.61 8.90 12.17
CA VAL A 399 -15.98 9.92 13.01
C VAL A 399 -16.01 11.29 12.33
N PHE A 400 -15.70 11.37 11.02
CA PHE A 400 -15.82 12.63 10.29
C PHE A 400 -17.25 13.19 10.26
N LEU A 401 -18.26 12.34 10.08
CA LEU A 401 -19.67 12.77 10.04
C LEU A 401 -20.16 13.27 11.41
N GLU A 402 -19.77 12.59 12.50
CA GLU A 402 -20.09 13.03 13.87
C GLU A 402 -19.36 14.33 14.22
N MET A 403 -18.10 14.47 13.82
CA MET A 403 -17.34 15.70 13.99
C MET A 403 -17.95 16.86 13.19
N ASP A 404 -18.40 16.63 11.95
CA ASP A 404 -19.08 17.65 11.15
C ASP A 404 -20.37 18.14 11.84
N ALA A 405 -21.17 17.20 12.38
CA ALA A 405 -22.38 17.55 13.13
C ALA A 405 -22.07 18.36 14.40
N ALA A 406 -21.03 17.98 15.14
CA ALA A 406 -20.60 18.70 16.34
C ALA A 406 -20.05 20.10 16.02
N LEU A 407 -19.27 20.22 14.94
CA LEU A 407 -18.69 21.49 14.50
C LEU A 407 -19.72 22.43 13.87
N ALA A 408 -20.74 21.89 13.21
CA ALA A 408 -21.86 22.68 12.69
C ALA A 408 -22.69 23.37 13.79
N ALA A 409 -22.71 22.79 15.00
CA ALA A 409 -23.35 23.39 16.17
C ALA A 409 -22.46 24.44 16.89
N ALA A 410 -21.18 24.56 16.51
CA ALA A 410 -20.21 25.44 17.15
C ALA A 410 -20.10 26.82 16.47
N THR A 411 -19.42 27.77 17.14
CA THR A 411 -19.24 29.18 16.74
C THR A 411 -18.48 29.38 15.41
N LEU A 412 -18.65 30.55 14.77
CA LEU A 412 -18.07 30.91 13.45
C LEU A 412 -16.56 30.60 13.27
N ASP A 413 -15.77 30.66 14.34
CA ASP A 413 -14.32 30.39 14.31
C ASP A 413 -13.96 28.94 13.93
N THR A 414 -14.91 27.99 14.01
CA THR A 414 -14.68 26.57 13.68
C THR A 414 -14.93 26.25 12.20
N LEU A 415 -15.45 27.19 11.40
CA LEU A 415 -15.77 26.97 9.98
C LEU A 415 -14.54 26.57 9.12
N PRO A 416 -13.33 27.16 9.31
CA PRO A 416 -12.14 26.74 8.58
C PRO A 416 -11.70 25.30 8.93
N ILE A 417 -11.91 24.89 10.19
CA ILE A 417 -11.59 23.53 10.65
C ILE A 417 -12.57 22.53 10.01
N ARG A 418 -13.86 22.86 10.03
CA ARG A 418 -14.93 22.08 9.40
C ARG A 418 -14.64 21.83 7.91
N SER A 419 -14.30 22.88 7.15
CA SER A 419 -14.01 22.75 5.72
C SER A 419 -12.74 21.93 5.43
N LYS A 420 -11.69 22.03 6.24
CA LYS A 420 -10.48 21.20 6.12
C LYS A 420 -10.77 19.72 6.36
N LEU A 421 -11.54 19.40 7.40
CA LEU A 421 -11.93 18.01 7.72
C LEU A 421 -12.84 17.42 6.65
N GLU A 422 -13.79 18.21 6.14
CA GLU A 422 -14.66 17.77 5.04
C GLU A 422 -13.86 17.52 3.75
N ARG A 423 -12.88 18.37 3.44
CA ARG A 423 -11.94 18.14 2.32
C ARG A 423 -11.15 16.85 2.51
N LEU A 424 -10.69 16.55 3.73
CA LEU A 424 -10.01 15.30 4.04
C LEU A 424 -10.94 14.08 3.87
N ARG A 425 -12.17 14.17 4.37
CA ARG A 425 -13.19 13.13 4.21
C ARG A 425 -13.42 12.78 2.75
N GLN A 426 -13.61 13.80 1.90
CA GLN A 426 -13.83 13.64 0.46
C GLN A 426 -12.58 13.08 -0.25
N HIS A 427 -11.38 13.54 0.12
CA HIS A 427 -10.14 13.02 -0.43
C HIS A 427 -9.95 11.53 -0.13
N LEU A 428 -10.17 11.12 1.12
CA LEU A 428 -10.11 9.70 1.50
C LEU A 428 -11.12 8.86 0.75
N HIS A 429 -12.35 9.36 0.60
CA HIS A 429 -13.38 8.65 -0.17
C HIS A 429 -12.94 8.43 -1.62
N LEU A 430 -12.40 9.46 -2.28
CA LEU A 430 -11.87 9.38 -3.64
C LEU A 430 -10.69 8.41 -3.77
N SER A 431 -9.74 8.45 -2.84
CA SER A 431 -8.57 7.57 -2.86
C SER A 431 -8.97 6.09 -2.72
N VAL A 432 -9.96 5.78 -1.88
CA VAL A 432 -10.51 4.43 -1.75
C VAL A 432 -11.28 4.03 -3.02
N LEU A 433 -12.07 4.94 -3.60
CA LEU A 433 -12.78 4.72 -4.86
C LEU A 433 -11.84 4.34 -6.00
N LYS A 434 -10.75 5.09 -6.17
CA LYS A 434 -9.73 4.83 -7.20
C LYS A 434 -9.03 3.48 -7.02
N LYS A 435 -8.83 3.01 -5.78
CA LYS A 435 -8.11 1.75 -5.51
C LYS A 435 -8.96 0.50 -5.61
N TYR A 436 -10.24 0.55 -5.19
CA TYR A 436 -11.08 -0.65 -5.05
C TYR A 436 -12.31 -0.71 -5.96
N GLY A 437 -12.66 0.38 -6.65
CA GLY A 437 -13.83 0.46 -7.52
C GLY A 437 -15.16 0.64 -6.77
N SER A 438 -16.20 1.04 -7.50
CA SER A 438 -17.54 1.40 -6.98
C SER A 438 -18.26 0.24 -6.28
N GLU A 439 -18.19 -0.98 -6.83
CA GLU A 439 -18.96 -2.14 -6.34
C GLU A 439 -18.66 -2.52 -4.88
N LYS A 440 -17.39 -2.41 -4.46
CA LYS A 440 -17.01 -2.72 -3.06
C LYS A 440 -17.40 -1.60 -2.11
N ILE A 441 -17.43 -0.36 -2.59
CA ILE A 441 -17.63 0.84 -1.76
C ILE A 441 -19.12 1.17 -1.61
N ASP A 442 -19.96 0.76 -2.56
CA ASP A 442 -21.41 0.84 -2.42
C ASP A 442 -21.91 0.13 -1.16
N SER A 443 -21.26 -0.97 -0.78
CA SER A 443 -21.50 -1.70 0.46
C SER A 443 -20.91 -1.05 1.73
N LEU A 444 -19.95 -0.11 1.59
CA LEU A 444 -19.26 0.53 2.72
C LEU A 444 -19.94 1.84 3.16
N HIS A 445 -20.72 2.47 2.28
CA HIS A 445 -21.51 3.67 2.59
C HIS A 445 -22.90 3.38 3.16
N VAL A 446 -23.15 2.14 3.60
CA VAL A 446 -24.46 1.70 4.10
C VAL A 446 -25.02 2.61 5.20
N LEU A 447 -24.19 3.23 6.06
CA LEU A 447 -24.69 4.09 7.14
C LEU A 447 -25.15 5.48 6.67
N LYS A 448 -24.37 6.12 5.80
CA LYS A 448 -24.73 7.42 5.19
C LYS A 448 -25.90 7.25 4.22
N ARG A 449 -25.87 6.21 3.39
CA ARG A 449 -26.99 5.93 2.48
C ARG A 449 -28.22 5.38 3.19
N ALA A 450 -28.14 4.60 4.28
CA ALA A 450 -29.35 4.11 4.95
C ALA A 450 -30.13 5.20 5.69
N SER A 451 -29.46 6.22 6.21
CA SER A 451 -30.11 7.39 6.82
C SER A 451 -30.76 8.28 5.74
N ILE A 452 -30.03 8.55 4.66
CA ILE A 452 -30.48 9.39 3.54
C ILE A 452 -31.55 8.70 2.69
N ALA A 453 -31.38 7.42 2.34
CA ALA A 453 -32.29 6.68 1.45
C ALA A 453 -33.71 6.55 2.02
N LYS A 454 -33.85 6.57 3.36
CA LYS A 454 -35.16 6.56 4.02
C LYS A 454 -35.91 7.89 3.88
N VAL A 455 -35.18 9.01 3.88
CA VAL A 455 -35.76 10.36 3.89
C VAL A 455 -35.87 10.91 2.46
N TYR A 456 -34.83 10.73 1.65
CA TYR A 456 -34.70 11.20 0.28
C TYR A 456 -34.35 10.04 -0.67
N PRO A 457 -35.34 9.21 -1.06
CA PRO A 457 -35.10 8.03 -1.90
C PRO A 457 -34.60 8.39 -3.30
N THR A 458 -35.15 9.45 -3.90
CA THR A 458 -34.77 9.93 -5.24
C THR A 458 -33.31 10.41 -5.29
N LEU A 459 -32.85 11.09 -4.24
CA LEU A 459 -31.46 11.50 -4.09
C LEU A 459 -30.53 10.28 -3.99
N SER A 460 -30.89 9.30 -3.15
CA SER A 460 -30.06 8.11 -2.94
C SER A 460 -29.92 7.27 -4.21
N GLU A 461 -31.00 7.12 -4.98
CA GLU A 461 -30.98 6.40 -6.25
C GLU A 461 -30.11 7.11 -7.29
N ALA A 462 -30.26 8.44 -7.43
CA ALA A 462 -29.45 9.22 -8.36
C ALA A 462 -27.95 9.18 -8.01
N ILE A 463 -27.58 9.30 -6.73
CA ILE A 463 -26.20 9.15 -6.26
C ILE A 463 -25.69 7.72 -6.46
N GLY A 464 -26.57 6.72 -6.33
CA GLY A 464 -26.29 5.31 -6.66
C GLY A 464 -25.86 5.14 -8.11
N LEU A 465 -26.64 5.70 -9.04
CA LEU A 465 -26.36 5.65 -10.47
C LEU A 465 -25.02 6.33 -10.82
N ILE A 466 -24.79 7.55 -10.32
CA ILE A 466 -23.54 8.29 -10.58
C ILE A 466 -22.31 7.54 -10.06
N LEU A 467 -22.40 6.93 -8.87
CA LEU A 467 -21.28 6.19 -8.31
C LEU A 467 -21.01 4.87 -9.02
N LYS A 468 -22.05 4.21 -9.53
CA LYS A 468 -21.91 2.98 -10.31
C LYS A 468 -21.29 3.25 -11.69
N ASP A 469 -21.81 4.25 -12.39
CA ASP A 469 -21.44 4.52 -13.78
C ASP A 469 -20.21 5.45 -13.89
N HIS A 470 -19.76 6.05 -12.78
CA HIS A 470 -18.71 7.07 -12.72
C HIS A 470 -18.95 8.29 -13.63
N GLN A 471 -20.17 8.43 -14.15
CA GLN A 471 -20.61 9.47 -15.06
C GLN A 471 -22.00 9.95 -14.64
N CYS A 472 -22.33 11.21 -14.93
CA CYS A 472 -23.67 11.73 -14.69
C CYS A 472 -24.57 11.40 -15.87
N SER A 473 -25.42 10.38 -15.73
CA SER A 473 -26.43 10.04 -16.74
C SER A 473 -27.58 11.07 -16.77
N SER A 474 -28.32 11.12 -17.88
CA SER A 474 -29.49 12.00 -18.02
C SER A 474 -30.52 11.75 -16.92
N THR A 475 -30.81 10.48 -16.63
CA THR A 475 -31.76 10.08 -15.58
C THR A 475 -31.32 10.55 -14.20
N ALA A 476 -30.04 10.34 -13.85
CA ALA A 476 -29.52 10.79 -12.56
C ALA A 476 -29.59 12.32 -12.40
N SER A 477 -29.27 13.08 -13.45
CA SER A 477 -29.32 14.54 -13.42
C SER A 477 -30.74 15.10 -13.23
N GLU A 478 -31.74 14.48 -13.84
CA GLU A 478 -33.15 14.88 -13.69
C GLU A 478 -33.69 14.51 -12.32
N MET A 479 -33.33 13.34 -11.80
CA MET A 479 -33.68 12.92 -10.43
C MET A 479 -33.07 13.84 -9.37
N LEU A 480 -31.83 14.29 -9.56
CA LEU A 480 -31.23 15.30 -8.69
C LEU A 480 -31.95 16.64 -8.83
N LYS A 481 -32.21 17.13 -10.05
CA LYS A 481 -32.92 18.40 -10.26
C LYS A 481 -34.29 18.40 -9.57
N THR A 482 -35.05 17.33 -9.69
CA THR A 482 -36.36 17.19 -9.05
C THR A 482 -36.26 17.17 -7.52
N ALA A 483 -35.24 16.51 -6.95
CA ALA A 483 -35.02 16.50 -5.50
C ALA A 483 -34.71 17.89 -4.93
N TYR A 484 -33.89 18.70 -5.63
CA TYR A 484 -33.49 20.03 -5.17
C TYR A 484 -34.45 21.16 -5.57
N SER A 485 -35.34 20.92 -6.53
CA SER A 485 -36.45 21.83 -6.85
C SER A 485 -37.66 21.63 -5.93
N SER A 486 -37.61 20.64 -5.04
CA SER A 486 -38.68 20.34 -4.09
C SER A 486 -38.74 21.38 -2.95
N PRO A 487 -39.90 21.58 -2.30
CA PRO A 487 -40.04 22.54 -1.20
C PRO A 487 -39.23 22.16 0.06
N GLN A 488 -38.70 20.94 0.13
CA GLN A 488 -37.84 20.48 1.22
C GLN A 488 -36.55 19.89 0.62
N PRO A 489 -35.64 20.76 0.14
CA PRO A 489 -34.43 20.29 -0.51
C PRO A 489 -33.52 19.57 0.50
N PRO A 490 -32.87 18.47 0.08
CA PRO A 490 -31.88 17.80 0.90
C PRO A 490 -30.67 18.72 1.16
N PRO A 491 -29.83 18.41 2.17
CA PRO A 491 -28.65 19.22 2.47
C PRO A 491 -27.74 19.41 1.24
N VAL A 492 -27.38 20.65 0.94
CA VAL A 492 -26.56 21.02 -0.24
C VAL A 492 -25.19 20.33 -0.24
N GLY A 493 -24.72 19.93 0.95
CA GLY A 493 -23.49 19.15 1.13
C GLY A 493 -23.40 17.91 0.25
N HIS A 494 -24.53 17.27 -0.11
CA HIS A 494 -24.53 16.11 -1.00
C HIS A 494 -24.17 16.45 -2.44
N ILE A 495 -24.69 17.54 -3.04
CA ILE A 495 -24.24 17.94 -4.38
C ILE A 495 -22.79 18.43 -4.33
N ARG A 496 -22.38 19.07 -3.23
CA ARG A 496 -21.02 19.58 -3.04
C ARG A 496 -19.96 18.50 -2.82
N GLU A 497 -20.33 17.22 -2.86
CA GLU A 497 -19.36 16.12 -2.86
C GLU A 497 -18.54 16.15 -4.15
N ARG A 498 -17.22 16.10 -4.01
CA ARG A 498 -16.28 16.23 -5.12
C ARG A 498 -16.55 15.29 -6.30
N ILE A 499 -16.96 14.04 -6.04
CA ILE A 499 -17.28 13.06 -7.09
C ILE A 499 -18.45 13.54 -7.95
N ILE A 500 -19.49 14.07 -7.30
CA ILE A 500 -20.70 14.52 -7.98
C ILE A 500 -20.41 15.79 -8.76
N LEU A 501 -19.72 16.75 -8.14
CA LEU A 501 -19.28 17.97 -8.85
C LEU A 501 -18.39 17.65 -10.06
N GLU A 502 -17.39 16.77 -9.89
CA GLU A 502 -16.54 16.32 -10.99
C GLU A 502 -17.40 15.70 -12.10
N SER A 503 -18.30 14.75 -11.79
CA SER A 503 -19.17 14.12 -12.79
C SER A 503 -20.10 15.10 -13.52
N LEU A 504 -20.66 16.10 -12.83
CA LEU A 504 -21.51 17.14 -13.42
C LEU A 504 -20.68 18.07 -14.32
N THR A 505 -19.48 18.44 -13.89
CA THR A 505 -18.57 19.26 -14.70
C THR A 505 -18.07 18.49 -15.92
N THR A 506 -17.73 17.20 -15.79
CA THR A 506 -17.35 16.36 -16.93
C THR A 506 -18.48 16.27 -17.93
N ALA A 507 -19.73 16.01 -17.50
CA ALA A 507 -20.87 15.98 -18.42
C ALA A 507 -21.03 17.28 -19.24
N LEU A 508 -20.84 18.44 -18.60
CA LEU A 508 -20.95 19.75 -19.26
C LEU A 508 -19.75 20.17 -20.10
N PHE A 509 -18.54 19.75 -19.72
CA PHE A 509 -17.29 20.28 -20.28
C PHE A 509 -16.43 19.22 -20.98
N HIS A 510 -16.88 17.96 -21.09
CA HIS A 510 -16.14 16.95 -21.86
C HIS A 510 -16.09 17.35 -23.35
N PRO A 511 -14.89 17.46 -23.97
CA PRO A 511 -14.75 17.95 -25.35
C PRO A 511 -15.35 17.02 -26.41
N TYR A 512 -15.25 15.70 -26.20
CA TYR A 512 -15.59 14.69 -27.22
C TYR A 512 -16.89 13.93 -26.93
N GLU A 513 -17.51 14.16 -25.77
CA GLU A 513 -18.75 13.47 -25.38
C GLU A 513 -19.92 14.43 -25.59
N ALA A 514 -20.82 14.03 -26.49
CA ALA A 514 -22.06 14.75 -26.73
C ALA A 514 -22.96 14.59 -25.50
N ILE A 515 -23.61 15.68 -25.08
CA ILE A 515 -24.65 15.62 -24.06
C ILE A 515 -25.88 14.96 -24.66
N GLU A 516 -26.35 13.91 -24.00
CA GLU A 516 -27.63 13.25 -24.28
C GLU A 516 -28.78 14.20 -23.90
N GLY A 517 -29.15 15.11 -24.81
CA GLY A 517 -30.37 15.93 -24.72
C GLY A 517 -30.24 17.30 -24.02
N SER A 518 -31.03 18.26 -24.49
CA SER A 518 -31.12 19.62 -23.93
C SER A 518 -31.56 19.62 -22.45
N ALA A 519 -32.40 18.65 -22.07
CA ALA A 519 -32.87 18.47 -20.70
C ALA A 519 -31.72 18.17 -19.72
N HIS A 520 -30.83 17.23 -20.07
CA HIS A 520 -29.65 16.88 -19.28
C HIS A 520 -28.72 18.10 -19.06
N ARG A 521 -28.45 18.87 -20.12
CA ARG A 521 -27.66 20.12 -20.03
C ARG A 521 -28.28 21.10 -19.04
N SER A 522 -29.57 21.37 -19.17
CA SER A 522 -30.28 22.29 -18.28
C SER A 522 -30.29 21.81 -16.82
N ALA A 523 -30.34 20.50 -16.60
CA ALA A 523 -30.31 19.91 -15.27
C ALA A 523 -28.93 20.06 -14.62
N CYS A 524 -27.85 19.73 -15.33
CA CYS A 524 -26.49 19.89 -14.83
C CYS A 524 -26.14 21.35 -14.55
N VAL A 525 -26.54 22.28 -15.44
CA VAL A 525 -26.36 23.73 -15.22
C VAL A 525 -27.09 24.19 -13.98
N TYR A 526 -28.37 23.81 -13.83
CA TYR A 526 -29.14 24.17 -12.64
C TYR A 526 -28.51 23.63 -11.35
N LEU A 527 -28.07 22.38 -11.34
CA LEU A 527 -27.46 21.76 -10.15
C LEU A 527 -26.13 22.42 -9.76
N LEU A 528 -25.27 22.76 -10.74
CA LEU A 528 -24.02 23.47 -10.46
C LEU A 528 -24.26 24.91 -10.00
N ALA A 529 -25.21 25.61 -10.63
CA ALA A 529 -25.58 26.97 -10.22
C ALA A 529 -26.20 26.96 -8.81
N TYR A 530 -27.04 25.99 -8.50
CA TYR A 530 -27.62 25.79 -7.17
C TYR A 530 -26.54 25.48 -6.13
N ALA A 531 -25.60 24.57 -6.43
CA ALA A 531 -24.50 24.25 -5.52
C ALA A 531 -23.58 25.45 -5.22
N ALA A 532 -23.42 26.35 -6.18
CA ALA A 532 -22.66 27.59 -6.05
C ALA A 532 -23.38 28.68 -5.24
N ALA A 533 -24.69 28.83 -5.46
CA ALA A 533 -25.47 29.95 -4.91
C ALA A 533 -26.15 29.64 -3.57
N ALA A 534 -26.46 28.37 -3.27
CA ALA A 534 -27.21 27.99 -2.08
C ALA A 534 -26.37 28.12 -0.79
N HIS A 535 -26.90 28.78 0.23
CA HIS A 535 -26.26 28.89 1.54
C HIS A 535 -26.95 27.91 2.50
N ASP A 536 -26.27 26.81 2.82
CA ASP A 536 -26.77 25.74 3.68
C ASP A 536 -25.67 25.28 4.63
N ASP A 537 -25.83 25.61 5.91
CA ASP A 537 -24.88 25.25 6.97
C ASP A 537 -25.20 23.90 7.64
N ARG A 538 -26.31 23.24 7.24
CA ARG A 538 -26.74 21.96 7.84
C ARG A 538 -25.64 20.90 7.68
N PRO A 539 -25.44 20.02 8.69
CA PRO A 539 -24.54 18.88 8.53
C PRO A 539 -25.14 17.86 7.54
N LEU A 540 -24.27 17.03 6.96
CA LEU A 540 -24.62 16.06 5.90
C LEU A 540 -25.74 15.06 6.28
N LEU A 541 -25.95 14.81 7.57
CA LEU A 541 -26.95 13.85 8.06
C LEU A 541 -28.18 14.53 8.68
N ASP A 542 -28.27 15.86 8.62
CA ASP A 542 -29.45 16.56 9.14
C ASP A 542 -30.67 16.31 8.24
N ILE A 543 -31.77 15.97 8.90
CA ILE A 543 -33.07 15.68 8.29
C ILE A 543 -34.03 16.87 8.53
N SER A 544 -33.58 17.91 9.24
CA SER A 544 -34.41 19.06 9.55
C SER A 544 -34.80 19.82 8.27
N ALA A 545 -36.11 19.96 8.07
CA ALA A 545 -36.67 20.80 7.02
C ALA A 545 -36.38 22.26 7.38
N ARG A 546 -35.45 22.87 6.65
CA ARG A 546 -35.16 24.31 6.71
C ARG A 546 -35.23 24.87 5.30
N ASP A 547 -35.73 26.09 5.19
CA ASP A 547 -35.59 26.85 3.95
C ASP A 547 -34.12 27.17 3.73
N VAL A 548 -33.64 26.87 2.53
CA VAL A 548 -32.28 27.17 2.10
C VAL A 548 -32.31 28.54 1.44
N ASP A 549 -31.47 29.46 1.92
CA ASP A 549 -31.32 30.76 1.29
C ASP A 549 -30.59 30.59 -0.05
N VAL A 550 -31.34 30.75 -1.15
CA VAL A 550 -30.81 30.69 -2.52
C VAL A 550 -30.92 32.07 -3.16
N ASN A 551 -29.77 32.69 -3.41
CA ASN A 551 -29.74 33.93 -4.18
C ASN A 551 -30.12 33.65 -5.64
N SER A 552 -31.39 33.91 -5.98
CA SER A 552 -31.95 33.59 -7.29
C SER A 552 -31.33 34.40 -8.43
N GLU A 553 -30.88 35.64 -8.18
CA GLU A 553 -30.24 36.49 -9.20
C GLU A 553 -28.84 35.95 -9.54
N GLN A 554 -28.04 35.63 -8.53
CA GLN A 554 -26.71 35.03 -8.71
C GLN A 554 -26.82 33.65 -9.37
N MET A 555 -27.79 32.83 -8.98
CA MET A 555 -28.03 31.52 -9.59
C MET A 555 -28.32 31.64 -11.09
N GLN A 556 -29.15 32.61 -11.51
CA GLN A 556 -29.45 32.83 -12.92
C GLN A 556 -28.23 33.36 -13.71
N ALA A 557 -27.43 34.26 -13.11
CA ALA A 557 -26.21 34.75 -13.73
C ALA A 557 -25.18 33.63 -13.95
N ILE A 558 -24.97 32.79 -12.93
CA ILE A 558 -24.06 31.63 -13.01
C ILE A 558 -24.57 30.62 -14.03
N ALA A 559 -25.88 30.33 -14.05
CA ALA A 559 -26.47 29.40 -15.01
C ALA A 559 -26.24 29.85 -16.46
N ARG A 560 -26.46 31.14 -16.77
CA ARG A 560 -26.20 31.70 -18.10
C ARG A 560 -24.71 31.61 -18.47
N ALA A 561 -23.82 31.98 -17.55
CA ALA A 561 -22.38 31.92 -17.80
C ALA A 561 -21.90 30.47 -18.02
N LEU A 562 -22.47 29.49 -17.31
CA LEU A 562 -22.18 28.07 -17.51
C LEU A 562 -22.69 27.56 -18.86
N GLU A 563 -23.90 27.94 -19.27
CA GLU A 563 -24.46 27.58 -20.58
C GLU A 563 -23.59 28.13 -21.71
N ASP A 564 -23.29 29.43 -21.68
CA ASP A 564 -22.44 30.08 -22.68
C ASP A 564 -21.06 29.43 -22.76
N ALA A 565 -20.40 29.17 -21.62
CA ALA A 565 -19.11 28.49 -21.58
C ALA A 565 -19.20 27.05 -22.11
N SER A 566 -20.26 26.30 -21.78
CA SER A 566 -20.44 24.92 -22.25
C SER A 566 -20.64 24.84 -23.78
N VAL A 567 -21.35 25.80 -24.36
CA VAL A 567 -21.57 25.88 -25.81
C VAL A 567 -20.26 26.16 -26.53
N ILE A 568 -19.44 27.07 -25.99
CA ILE A 568 -18.11 27.38 -26.51
C ILE A 568 -17.20 26.16 -26.40
N CYS A 569 -17.09 25.52 -25.23
CA CYS A 569 -16.19 24.38 -25.02
C CYS A 569 -16.53 23.13 -25.86
N LYS A 570 -17.78 22.98 -26.30
CA LYS A 570 -18.24 21.83 -27.11
C LYS A 570 -18.34 22.11 -28.62
N SER A 571 -18.15 23.35 -29.07
CA SER A 571 -18.25 23.62 -30.50
C SER A 571 -17.00 23.11 -31.24
N ASP A 572 -17.17 22.40 -32.35
CA ASP A 572 -16.02 21.92 -33.15
C ASP A 572 -15.09 23.06 -33.61
N THR A 573 -15.64 24.27 -33.68
CA THR A 573 -14.92 25.50 -34.03
C THR A 573 -13.91 25.94 -32.96
N THR A 574 -14.11 25.61 -31.68
CA THR A 574 -13.17 25.99 -30.60
C THR A 574 -11.99 25.05 -30.46
N LEU A 575 -12.04 23.85 -31.04
CA LEU A 575 -10.87 22.98 -31.17
C LEU A 575 -10.06 23.29 -32.44
N SER A 576 -10.44 24.35 -33.17
CA SER A 576 -9.88 24.76 -34.46
C SER A 576 -9.24 26.16 -34.39
N TYR A 577 -9.06 26.82 -35.54
CA TYR A 577 -8.37 28.12 -35.68
C TYR A 577 -9.05 29.28 -34.92
N ASN A 578 -10.33 29.13 -34.54
CA ASN A 578 -11.14 30.19 -33.96
C ASN A 578 -10.92 30.41 -32.45
N MET A 579 -10.13 29.58 -31.76
CA MET A 579 -9.65 29.94 -30.41
C MET A 579 -8.81 31.21 -30.40
N ASN A 580 -8.23 31.59 -31.54
CA ASN A 580 -7.53 32.86 -31.68
C ASN A 580 -8.48 34.05 -31.93
N GLU A 581 -9.76 33.80 -32.20
CA GLU A 581 -10.76 34.87 -32.29
C GLU A 581 -11.05 35.41 -30.89
N ALA A 582 -10.72 36.69 -30.69
CA ALA A 582 -10.76 37.35 -29.38
C ALA A 582 -12.13 37.27 -28.70
N GLU A 583 -13.23 37.16 -29.46
CA GLU A 583 -14.59 37.17 -28.91
C GLU A 583 -14.92 35.90 -28.09
N ALA A 584 -14.49 34.72 -28.54
CA ALA A 584 -14.74 33.48 -27.81
C ALA A 584 -13.92 33.42 -26.51
N VAL A 585 -12.65 33.83 -26.58
CA VAL A 585 -11.75 33.91 -25.43
C VAL A 585 -12.21 34.97 -24.43
N GLU A 586 -12.67 36.14 -24.91
CA GLU A 586 -13.18 37.20 -24.05
C GLU A 586 -14.46 36.78 -23.33
N LYS A 587 -15.38 36.07 -24.01
CA LYS A 587 -16.57 35.50 -23.36
C LYS A 587 -16.21 34.48 -22.29
N LEU A 588 -15.24 33.60 -22.54
CA LEU A 588 -14.74 32.65 -21.54
C LEU A 588 -14.13 33.40 -20.34
N ILE A 589 -13.27 34.38 -20.59
CA ILE A 589 -12.61 35.20 -19.56
C ILE A 589 -13.64 35.93 -18.70
N ARG A 590 -14.68 36.54 -19.29
CA ARG A 590 -15.78 37.15 -18.53
C ARG A 590 -16.55 36.12 -17.70
N GLY A 591 -16.79 34.92 -18.25
CA GLY A 591 -17.42 33.83 -17.52
C GLY A 591 -16.60 33.35 -16.31
N MET A 592 -15.27 33.44 -16.37
CA MET A 592 -14.36 33.03 -15.30
C MET A 592 -14.46 33.88 -14.04
N GLU A 593 -15.14 35.04 -14.05
CA GLU A 593 -15.45 35.80 -12.83
C GLU A 593 -16.13 34.90 -11.78
N PHE A 594 -16.96 33.96 -12.23
CA PHE A 594 -17.57 32.96 -11.36
C PHE A 594 -16.65 31.75 -11.13
N PRO A 595 -16.37 31.36 -9.86
CA PRO A 595 -15.45 30.26 -9.56
C PRO A 595 -15.84 28.91 -10.18
N VAL A 596 -17.14 28.60 -10.26
CA VAL A 596 -17.64 27.31 -10.79
C VAL A 596 -17.44 27.22 -12.30
N VAL A 597 -17.63 28.33 -13.03
CA VAL A 597 -17.37 28.41 -14.47
C VAL A 597 -15.87 28.27 -14.72
N SER A 598 -15.03 28.97 -13.96
CA SER A 598 -13.57 28.85 -14.05
C SER A 598 -13.11 27.42 -13.80
N MET A 599 -13.65 26.72 -12.78
CA MET A 599 -13.34 25.30 -12.55
C MET A 599 -13.77 24.38 -13.69
N GLY A 600 -14.92 24.64 -14.32
CA GLY A 600 -15.37 23.91 -15.51
C GLY A 600 -14.43 24.08 -16.68
N ILE A 601 -13.98 25.32 -16.94
CA ILE A 601 -12.99 25.63 -18.00
C ILE A 601 -11.64 24.98 -17.70
N LEU A 602 -11.18 25.00 -16.44
CA LEU A 602 -9.94 24.31 -16.04
C LEU A 602 -10.04 22.79 -16.22
N HIS A 603 -11.20 22.20 -15.93
CA HIS A 603 -11.44 20.78 -16.15
C HIS A 603 -11.47 20.44 -17.66
N TRP A 604 -12.11 21.26 -18.48
CA TRP A 604 -12.06 21.15 -19.94
C TRP A 604 -10.62 21.20 -20.46
N LEU A 605 -9.83 22.19 -20.02
CA LEU A 605 -8.41 22.29 -20.37
C LEU A 605 -7.64 21.03 -19.95
N GLN A 606 -7.87 20.52 -18.75
CA GLN A 606 -7.23 19.29 -18.28
C GLN A 606 -7.53 18.11 -19.21
N LEU A 607 -8.80 17.87 -19.55
CA LEU A 607 -9.22 16.78 -20.43
C LEU A 607 -8.65 16.91 -21.84
N LEU A 608 -8.58 18.13 -22.37
CA LEU A 608 -7.95 18.40 -23.67
C LEU A 608 -6.47 18.04 -23.66
N MET A 609 -5.74 18.44 -22.62
CA MET A 609 -4.31 18.17 -22.49
C MET A 609 -4.00 16.68 -22.26
N GLU A 610 -4.92 15.93 -21.65
CA GLU A 610 -4.80 14.47 -21.49
C GLU A 610 -5.08 13.71 -22.79
N SER A 611 -5.82 14.30 -23.74
CA SER A 611 -6.21 13.62 -24.97
C SER A 611 -5.07 13.55 -26.01
N VAL A 612 -4.70 12.32 -26.39
CA VAL A 612 -3.63 12.04 -27.37
C VAL A 612 -3.92 12.64 -28.75
N GLN A 613 -5.19 12.63 -29.15
CA GLN A 613 -5.63 13.17 -30.44
C GLN A 613 -5.40 14.68 -30.55
N PHE A 614 -5.55 15.40 -29.44
CA PHE A 614 -5.47 16.84 -29.44
C PHE A 614 -4.02 17.35 -29.46
N TYR A 615 -3.15 16.84 -28.56
CA TYR A 615 -1.77 17.35 -28.49
C TYR A 615 -0.91 16.94 -29.69
N ASN A 616 -1.22 15.82 -30.35
CA ASN A 616 -0.62 15.44 -31.64
C ASN A 616 -1.30 16.12 -32.84
N GLY A 617 -2.39 16.86 -32.60
CA GLY A 617 -3.12 17.59 -33.62
C GLY A 617 -2.38 18.83 -34.12
N PRO A 618 -2.64 19.27 -35.38
CA PRO A 618 -1.95 20.41 -35.99
C PRO A 618 -2.27 21.75 -35.31
N PHE A 619 -3.38 21.84 -34.57
CA PHE A 619 -3.87 23.06 -33.94
C PHE A 619 -3.31 23.31 -32.54
N PHE A 620 -2.68 22.31 -31.92
CA PHE A 620 -2.21 22.39 -30.54
C PHE A 620 -1.27 23.58 -30.31
N HIS A 621 -0.28 23.79 -31.19
CA HIS A 621 0.66 24.91 -31.06
C HIS A 621 0.02 26.29 -31.23
N ALA A 622 -1.06 26.40 -32.01
CA ALA A 622 -1.78 27.65 -32.19
C ALA A 622 -2.69 27.97 -31.00
N ALA A 623 -3.33 26.95 -30.41
CA ALA A 623 -4.20 27.09 -29.26
C ALA A 623 -3.44 27.21 -27.92
N PHE A 624 -2.22 26.67 -27.84
CA PHE A 624 -1.45 26.62 -26.59
C PHE A 624 -1.22 27.99 -25.92
N PRO A 625 -0.85 29.07 -26.64
CA PRO A 625 -0.76 30.40 -26.05
C PRO A 625 -2.09 30.89 -25.43
N VAL A 626 -3.22 30.58 -26.07
CA VAL A 626 -4.56 30.93 -25.57
C VAL A 626 -4.87 30.16 -24.28
N PHE A 627 -4.47 28.89 -24.18
CA PHE A 627 -4.62 28.16 -22.92
C PHE A 627 -3.81 28.80 -21.80
N LEU A 628 -2.60 29.24 -22.08
CA LEU A 628 -1.78 29.91 -21.07
C LEU A 628 -2.33 31.29 -20.67
N THR A 629 -3.00 32.03 -21.57
CA THR A 629 -3.67 33.29 -21.19
C THR A 629 -4.88 33.01 -20.30
N ILE A 630 -5.68 31.99 -20.62
CA ILE A 630 -6.81 31.54 -19.77
C ILE A 630 -6.30 31.12 -18.39
N LEU A 631 -5.23 30.30 -18.32
CA LEU A 631 -4.64 29.87 -17.04
C LEU A 631 -4.09 31.07 -16.24
N ARG A 632 -3.42 32.03 -16.88
CA ARG A 632 -2.96 33.26 -16.20
C ARG A 632 -4.13 34.05 -15.62
N HIS A 633 -5.24 34.14 -16.34
CA HIS A 633 -6.43 34.81 -15.82
C HIS A 633 -7.04 34.08 -14.63
N ALA A 634 -7.13 32.74 -14.67
CA ALA A 634 -7.58 31.92 -13.53
C ALA A 634 -6.73 32.17 -12.27
N ILE A 635 -5.41 32.30 -12.43
CA ILE A 635 -4.47 32.53 -11.33
C ILE A 635 -4.75 33.86 -10.63
N LEU A 636 -5.06 34.92 -11.39
CA LEU A 636 -5.32 36.26 -10.86
C LEU A 636 -6.66 36.37 -10.15
N LEU A 637 -7.68 35.65 -10.63
CA LEU A 637 -9.03 35.71 -10.06
C LEU A 637 -9.20 34.83 -8.81
N HIS A 638 -8.72 33.58 -8.85
CA HIS A 638 -9.14 32.56 -7.88
C HIS A 638 -7.96 31.84 -7.21
N GLN A 639 -7.64 32.24 -5.97
CA GLN A 639 -6.58 31.60 -5.18
C GLN A 639 -6.83 30.11 -4.90
N ALA A 640 -8.09 29.72 -4.68
CA ALA A 640 -8.44 28.33 -4.36
C ALA A 640 -8.17 27.35 -5.53
N GLN A 641 -8.04 27.86 -6.75
CA GLN A 641 -7.86 27.07 -7.97
C GLN A 641 -6.40 26.85 -8.34
N TRP A 642 -5.46 27.51 -7.64
CA TRP A 642 -4.02 27.37 -7.88
C TRP A 642 -3.51 25.91 -7.91
N PRO A 643 -3.96 24.99 -7.03
CA PRO A 643 -3.54 23.59 -7.12
C PRO A 643 -4.01 22.90 -8.41
N THR A 644 -5.22 23.20 -8.87
CA THR A 644 -5.77 22.65 -10.13
C THR A 644 -5.03 23.22 -11.33
N VAL A 645 -4.80 24.53 -11.37
CA VAL A 645 -3.98 25.18 -12.42
C VAL A 645 -2.58 24.59 -12.44
N PHE A 646 -1.97 24.41 -11.27
CA PHE A 646 -0.66 23.78 -11.16
C PHE A 646 -0.67 22.34 -11.72
N GLN A 647 -1.69 21.55 -11.42
CA GLN A 647 -1.83 20.20 -11.98
C GLN A 647 -1.93 20.22 -13.51
N VAL A 648 -2.72 21.13 -14.09
CA VAL A 648 -2.81 21.30 -15.56
C VAL A 648 -1.45 21.70 -16.15
N LEU A 649 -0.71 22.61 -15.51
CA LEU A 649 0.65 22.99 -15.93
C LEU A 649 1.65 21.83 -15.82
N VAL A 650 1.53 20.97 -14.79
CA VAL A 650 2.35 19.76 -14.66
C VAL A 650 2.06 18.77 -15.77
N ILE A 651 0.78 18.56 -16.11
CA ILE A 651 0.38 17.73 -17.26
C ILE A 651 1.01 18.32 -18.53
N ALA A 652 0.84 19.62 -18.77
CA ALA A 652 1.40 20.35 -19.91
C ALA A 652 2.91 20.18 -20.07
N LEU A 653 3.65 20.21 -18.95
CA LEU A 653 5.11 20.11 -18.95
C LEU A 653 5.60 18.68 -19.26
N ARG A 654 4.80 17.67 -18.88
CA ARG A 654 5.07 16.25 -19.11
C ARG A 654 4.65 15.77 -20.50
N LEU A 655 3.87 16.58 -21.25
CA LEU A 655 3.52 16.26 -22.62
C LEU A 655 4.75 16.18 -23.53
N ASN A 656 4.79 15.12 -24.34
CA ASN A 656 5.77 14.92 -25.40
C ASN A 656 5.00 14.70 -26.72
N PRO A 657 4.52 15.77 -27.38
CA PRO A 657 3.84 15.65 -28.66
C PRO A 657 4.83 15.26 -29.76
N ASP A 658 4.35 14.58 -30.81
CA ASP A 658 5.14 14.14 -31.98
C ASP A 658 5.60 15.31 -32.89
N ALA A 659 5.54 16.54 -32.38
CA ALA A 659 5.91 17.76 -33.06
C ALA A 659 7.43 17.99 -33.06
N ASN A 660 7.88 18.99 -33.83
CA ASN A 660 9.28 19.39 -33.89
C ASN A 660 9.83 19.68 -32.47
N PRO A 661 10.96 19.06 -32.06
CA PRO A 661 11.52 19.19 -30.71
C PRO A 661 11.77 20.65 -30.29
N VAL A 662 12.03 21.56 -31.24
CA VAL A 662 12.19 22.99 -30.96
C VAL A 662 10.89 23.61 -30.45
N LYS A 663 9.75 23.29 -31.08
CA LYS A 663 8.43 23.80 -30.67
C LYS A 663 8.00 23.21 -29.33
N VAL A 664 8.34 21.94 -29.07
CA VAL A 664 8.10 21.30 -27.77
C VAL A 664 8.91 21.98 -26.67
N LEU A 665 10.17 22.29 -26.93
CA LEU A 665 11.01 23.02 -25.98
C LEU A 665 10.49 24.43 -25.70
N GLU A 666 10.03 25.15 -26.74
CA GLU A 666 9.43 26.48 -26.59
C GLU A 666 8.14 26.44 -25.78
N MET A 667 7.27 25.47 -26.05
CA MET A 667 6.06 25.20 -25.27
C MET A 667 6.40 24.97 -23.80
N LYS A 668 7.34 24.05 -23.49
CA LYS A 668 7.76 23.75 -22.11
C LYS A 668 8.33 24.99 -21.41
N LYS A 669 9.11 25.84 -22.11
CA LYS A 669 9.59 27.12 -21.57
C LYS A 669 8.43 28.07 -21.23
N GLU A 670 7.42 28.17 -22.08
CA GLU A 670 6.27 29.03 -21.83
C GLU A 670 5.39 28.49 -20.68
N THR A 671 5.24 27.16 -20.55
CA THR A 671 4.63 26.53 -19.37
C THR A 671 5.39 26.90 -18.10
N LEU A 672 6.72 26.82 -18.11
CA LEU A 672 7.56 27.21 -16.96
C LEU A 672 7.43 28.70 -16.64
N ARG A 673 7.30 29.58 -17.64
CA ARG A 673 6.98 31.01 -17.41
C ARG A 673 5.65 31.18 -16.69
N CYS A 674 4.64 30.39 -17.06
CA CYS A 674 3.36 30.40 -16.36
C CYS A 674 3.46 29.86 -14.91
N MET A 675 4.24 28.79 -14.68
CA MET A 675 4.54 28.30 -13.33
C MET A 675 5.26 29.35 -12.48
N VAL A 676 6.22 30.08 -13.04
CA VAL A 676 6.90 31.18 -12.33
C VAL A 676 5.93 32.34 -12.05
N HIS A 677 4.99 32.64 -12.96
CA HIS A 677 3.93 33.61 -12.68
C HIS A 677 3.04 33.16 -11.50
N LEU A 678 2.69 31.88 -11.44
CA LEU A 678 1.99 31.29 -10.30
C LEU A 678 2.80 31.42 -8.99
N MET A 679 4.13 31.26 -9.04
CA MET A 679 5.00 31.54 -7.90
C MET A 679 4.97 33.02 -7.49
N THR A 680 4.98 33.96 -8.45
CA THR A 680 4.90 35.41 -8.13
C THR A 680 3.59 35.81 -7.48
N CYS A 681 2.51 35.05 -7.71
CA CYS A 681 1.21 35.28 -7.06
C CYS A 681 1.16 34.72 -5.63
N GLY A 682 2.10 33.85 -5.23
CA GLY A 682 2.24 33.32 -3.87
C GLY A 682 2.28 31.80 -3.74
N TYR A 683 2.05 31.03 -4.81
CA TYR A 683 2.06 29.56 -4.78
C TYR A 683 3.47 28.99 -5.03
N VAL A 684 4.40 29.27 -4.11
CA VAL A 684 5.84 29.03 -4.31
C VAL A 684 6.26 27.59 -3.98
N PHE A 685 5.91 27.09 -2.78
CA PHE A 685 6.48 25.84 -2.25
C PHE A 685 6.10 24.58 -3.04
N PRO A 686 4.84 24.38 -3.49
CA PRO A 686 4.50 23.19 -4.27
C PRO A 686 5.21 23.16 -5.63
N VAL A 687 5.44 24.33 -6.25
CA VAL A 687 6.19 24.44 -7.50
C VAL A 687 7.66 24.08 -7.27
N LEU A 688 8.29 24.62 -6.22
CA LEU A 688 9.67 24.29 -5.89
C LEU A 688 9.86 22.82 -5.55
N HIS A 689 8.95 22.24 -4.76
CA HIS A 689 8.98 20.83 -4.40
C HIS A 689 8.83 19.91 -5.62
N PHE A 690 7.94 20.26 -6.56
CA PHE A 690 7.82 19.52 -7.82
C PHE A 690 9.09 19.61 -8.66
N MET A 691 9.71 20.79 -8.76
CA MET A 691 10.94 20.96 -9.51
C MET A 691 12.11 20.22 -8.86
N SER A 692 12.25 20.24 -7.53
CA SER A 692 13.31 19.52 -6.82
C SER A 692 13.16 18.01 -6.91
N THR A 693 11.92 17.49 -6.85
CA THR A 693 11.66 16.05 -6.89
C THR A 693 11.83 15.48 -8.29
N ASN A 694 11.48 16.24 -9.34
CA ASN A 694 11.56 15.79 -10.73
C ASN A 694 12.73 16.43 -11.49
N THR A 695 13.77 16.91 -10.79
CA THR A 695 14.92 17.58 -11.44
C THR A 695 15.58 16.68 -12.50
N ASP A 696 15.54 15.37 -12.31
CA ASP A 696 16.12 14.41 -13.23
C ASP A 696 15.39 14.25 -14.56
N GLU A 697 14.08 14.53 -14.60
CA GLU A 697 13.24 14.43 -15.80
C GLU A 697 13.46 15.61 -16.77
N PHE A 698 14.06 16.71 -16.30
CA PHE A 698 14.20 17.95 -17.07
C PHE A 698 15.57 18.10 -17.74
N ASP A 699 15.53 18.57 -18.99
CA ASP A 699 16.74 18.97 -19.71
C ASP A 699 17.44 20.15 -19.04
N GLN A 700 18.77 20.19 -19.15
CA GLN A 700 19.59 21.30 -18.63
C GLN A 700 19.13 22.68 -19.15
N ALA A 701 18.61 22.75 -20.38
CA ALA A 701 18.11 23.99 -20.95
C ALA A 701 16.82 24.51 -20.27
N LEU A 702 15.94 23.59 -19.85
CA LEU A 702 14.70 23.93 -19.12
C LEU A 702 15.00 24.33 -17.68
N LEU A 703 15.88 23.58 -17.00
CA LEU A 703 16.34 23.90 -15.64
C LEU A 703 17.00 25.28 -15.60
N ARG A 704 17.90 25.56 -16.56
CA ARG A 704 18.52 26.87 -16.70
C ARG A 704 17.48 27.97 -16.93
N ASN A 705 16.51 27.76 -17.81
CA ASN A 705 15.47 28.75 -18.08
C ASN A 705 14.61 29.02 -16.85
N PHE A 706 14.24 27.98 -16.10
CA PHE A 706 13.49 28.12 -14.86
C PHE A 706 14.25 28.95 -13.82
N VAL A 707 15.52 28.63 -13.56
CA VAL A 707 16.34 29.36 -12.61
C VAL A 707 16.51 30.83 -13.02
N GLN A 708 16.73 31.10 -14.31
CA GLN A 708 16.79 32.47 -14.84
C GLN A 708 15.49 33.25 -14.62
N LEU A 709 14.35 32.62 -14.87
CA LEU A 709 13.04 33.24 -14.69
C LEU A 709 12.75 33.53 -13.21
N VAL A 710 13.12 32.64 -12.30
CA VAL A 710 12.98 32.86 -10.85
C VAL A 710 13.86 34.01 -10.39
N PHE A 711 15.17 34.01 -10.72
CA PHE A 711 16.07 35.13 -10.38
C PHE A 711 15.69 36.46 -11.03
N ALA A 712 14.96 36.44 -12.14
CA ALA A 712 14.41 37.66 -12.73
C ALA A 712 13.28 38.28 -11.88
N ARG A 713 12.64 37.51 -11.00
CA ARG A 713 11.44 37.91 -10.25
C ARG A 713 11.60 37.99 -8.73
N ILE A 714 12.66 37.42 -8.15
CA ILE A 714 12.90 37.45 -6.71
C ILE A 714 13.90 38.55 -6.30
N ALA A 715 13.76 39.06 -5.08
CA ALA A 715 14.65 40.01 -4.43
C ALA A 715 14.66 39.75 -2.90
N PRO A 716 15.72 40.14 -2.16
CA PRO A 716 15.75 40.03 -0.71
C PRO A 716 14.70 40.97 -0.05
N PRO A 717 14.15 40.64 1.14
CA PRO A 717 14.53 39.55 2.04
C PRO A 717 13.84 38.20 1.72
N TYR A 718 14.61 37.11 1.78
CA TYR A 718 14.10 35.75 1.56
C TYR A 718 13.54 35.14 2.84
N SER A 719 12.49 34.31 2.77
CA SER A 719 12.03 33.52 3.92
C SER A 719 12.93 32.30 4.15
N ASN A 720 13.08 31.84 5.40
CA ASN A 720 13.93 30.67 5.70
C ASN A 720 13.46 29.42 4.93
N ARG A 721 12.14 29.20 4.87
CA ARG A 721 11.54 28.09 4.10
C ARG A 721 11.87 28.17 2.62
N PHE A 722 11.81 29.37 2.03
CA PHE A 722 12.17 29.56 0.62
C PHE A 722 13.65 29.33 0.38
N THR A 723 14.51 29.87 1.24
CA THR A 723 15.96 29.68 1.16
C THR A 723 16.29 28.19 1.16
N LEU A 724 15.81 27.41 2.14
CA LEU A 724 16.10 25.97 2.21
C LEU A 724 15.64 25.21 0.95
N ALA A 725 14.40 25.39 0.51
CA ALA A 725 13.87 24.70 -0.67
C ALA A 725 14.58 25.12 -1.98
N TRP A 726 14.97 26.39 -2.09
CA TRP A 726 15.70 26.90 -3.24
C TRP A 726 17.14 26.41 -3.26
N CYS A 727 17.80 26.39 -2.10
CA CYS A 727 19.15 25.85 -1.91
C CYS A 727 19.21 24.37 -2.32
N THR A 728 18.25 23.54 -1.88
CA THR A 728 18.21 22.12 -2.26
C THR A 728 18.08 21.91 -3.77
N LEU A 729 17.38 22.81 -4.47
CA LEU A 729 17.24 22.74 -5.92
C LEU A 729 18.53 23.19 -6.63
N LEU A 730 19.16 24.27 -6.16
CA LEU A 730 20.39 24.79 -6.75
C LEU A 730 21.55 23.80 -6.62
N LEU A 731 21.69 23.17 -5.45
CA LEU A 731 22.77 22.19 -5.17
C LEU A 731 22.64 20.89 -5.97
N HIS A 732 21.50 20.63 -6.62
CA HIS A 732 21.35 19.43 -7.42
C HIS A 732 22.37 19.39 -8.57
N PRO A 733 23.11 18.28 -8.79
CA PRO A 733 24.26 18.23 -9.70
C PRO A 733 23.92 18.62 -11.15
N LYS A 734 22.74 18.22 -11.64
CA LYS A 734 22.24 18.62 -12.97
C LYS A 734 21.98 20.12 -13.09
N VAL A 735 21.50 20.77 -12.02
CA VAL A 735 21.24 22.22 -12.00
C VAL A 735 22.57 22.97 -11.99
N VAL A 736 23.51 22.56 -11.14
CA VAL A 736 24.89 23.11 -11.13
C VAL A 736 25.52 23.02 -12.53
N GLN A 737 25.41 21.87 -13.20
CA GLN A 737 25.93 21.69 -14.56
C GLN A 737 25.22 22.61 -15.58
N ALA A 738 23.89 22.70 -15.50
CA ALA A 738 23.11 23.59 -16.37
C ALA A 738 23.49 25.07 -16.20
N LEU A 739 23.80 25.49 -14.97
CA LEU A 739 24.12 26.87 -14.62
C LEU A 739 25.51 27.32 -15.08
N ARG A 740 26.45 26.41 -15.37
CA ARG A 740 27.78 26.77 -15.94
C ARG A 740 27.66 27.58 -17.23
N THR A 741 26.65 27.27 -18.03
CA THR A 741 26.35 27.91 -19.32
C THR A 741 25.48 29.17 -19.22
N CYS A 742 25.24 29.71 -18.02
CA CYS A 742 24.39 30.88 -17.84
C CYS A 742 25.00 32.21 -18.29
N PRO A 743 24.17 33.20 -18.68
CA PRO A 743 24.56 34.59 -18.87
C PRO A 743 25.17 35.21 -17.60
N ALA A 744 26.04 36.21 -17.78
CA ALA A 744 26.73 36.89 -16.69
C ALA A 744 25.77 37.54 -15.66
N GLU A 745 24.62 38.05 -16.11
CA GLU A 745 23.60 38.64 -15.23
C GLU A 745 23.03 37.64 -14.22
N THR A 746 22.76 36.39 -14.65
CA THR A 746 22.27 35.34 -13.76
C THR A 746 23.35 34.89 -12.78
N LYS A 747 24.63 34.87 -13.21
CA LYS A 747 25.76 34.58 -12.33
C LYS A 747 25.94 35.66 -11.25
N ALA A 748 25.75 36.94 -11.59
CA ALA A 748 25.79 38.03 -10.62
C ALA A 748 24.68 37.90 -9.56
N LYS A 749 23.45 37.59 -9.97
CA LYS A 749 22.34 37.35 -9.04
C LYS A 749 22.52 36.10 -8.18
N LEU A 750 23.16 35.06 -8.72
CA LEU A 750 23.54 33.87 -7.94
C LEU A 750 24.54 34.22 -6.84
N LYS A 751 25.54 35.08 -7.12
CA LYS A 751 26.49 35.59 -6.12
C LYS A 751 25.82 36.48 -5.07
N GLU A 752 24.89 37.35 -5.50
CA GLU A 752 24.10 38.15 -4.55
C GLU A 752 23.28 37.24 -3.61
N PHE A 753 22.70 36.16 -4.16
CA PHE A 753 21.99 35.17 -3.37
C PHE A 753 22.90 34.38 -2.44
N SER A 754 24.10 33.95 -2.87
CA SER A 754 25.04 33.24 -1.99
C SER A 754 25.45 34.11 -0.79
N HIS A 755 25.78 35.38 -1.03
CA HIS A 755 26.07 36.34 0.04
C HIS A 755 24.88 36.56 0.98
N ALA A 756 23.66 36.68 0.42
CA ALA A 756 22.44 36.80 1.22
C ALA A 756 22.23 35.56 2.12
N VAL A 757 22.52 34.35 1.63
CA VAL A 757 22.42 33.10 2.40
C VAL A 757 23.51 33.00 3.47
N GLN A 758 24.74 33.40 3.16
CA GLN A 758 25.86 33.42 4.12
C GLN A 758 25.60 34.36 5.30
N SER A 759 24.96 35.51 5.06
CA SER A 759 24.64 36.48 6.10
C SER A 759 23.62 35.97 7.14
N ARG A 760 22.93 34.86 6.87
CA ARG A 760 21.89 34.32 7.74
C ARG A 760 22.42 33.21 8.64
N LYS A 761 22.04 33.28 9.92
CA LYS A 761 22.41 32.30 10.95
C LYS A 761 21.49 31.08 10.99
N ASP A 762 20.30 31.17 10.40
CA ASP A 762 19.24 30.16 10.50
C ASP A 762 19.33 29.04 9.44
N VAL A 763 20.29 29.12 8.51
CA VAL A 763 20.51 28.10 7.48
C VAL A 763 21.62 27.15 7.97
N PRO A 764 21.46 25.81 7.83
CA PRO A 764 22.51 24.85 8.18
C PRO A 764 23.87 25.24 7.62
N VAL A 765 24.93 25.09 8.43
CA VAL A 765 26.31 25.45 8.05
C VAL A 765 26.73 24.72 6.78
N ASP A 766 26.42 23.41 6.70
CA ASP A 766 26.73 22.57 5.55
C ASP A 766 26.14 23.12 4.24
N LEU A 767 24.88 23.55 4.26
CA LEU A 767 24.21 24.14 3.09
C LEU A 767 24.81 25.50 2.71
N ARG A 768 25.30 26.28 3.68
CA ARG A 768 25.95 27.57 3.41
C ARG A 768 27.32 27.37 2.76
N ASP A 769 28.08 26.39 3.24
CA ASP A 769 29.40 26.05 2.70
C ASP A 769 29.29 25.41 1.30
N GLU A 770 28.35 24.51 1.07
CA GLU A 770 28.14 23.88 -0.24
C GLU A 770 27.73 24.88 -1.33
N ILE A 771 26.91 25.88 -1.00
CA ILE A 771 26.50 26.93 -1.95
C ILE A 771 27.65 27.88 -2.26
N ARG A 772 28.44 28.25 -1.24
CA ARG A 772 29.66 29.03 -1.44
C ARG A 772 30.57 28.30 -2.41
N ASP A 773 30.89 27.04 -2.13
CA ASP A 773 31.86 26.27 -2.89
C ASP A 773 31.41 26.00 -4.34
N CYS A 774 30.09 26.02 -4.61
CA CYS A 774 29.53 25.82 -5.95
C CYS A 774 29.43 27.10 -6.80
N TYR A 775 29.24 28.28 -6.18
CA TYR A 775 28.85 29.51 -6.91
C TYR A 775 29.69 30.75 -6.61
N GLU A 776 30.47 30.74 -5.53
CA GLU A 776 31.56 31.69 -5.35
C GLU A 776 32.80 31.10 -6.01
N ASP A 777 33.33 31.82 -7.01
CA ASP A 777 34.56 31.41 -7.66
C ASP A 777 35.64 31.28 -6.56
N LYS A 778 36.33 30.12 -6.50
CA LYS A 778 37.67 30.10 -5.89
C LYS A 778 38.48 31.09 -6.72
N GLU A 779 38.74 32.27 -6.18
CA GLU A 779 39.68 33.22 -6.78
C GLU A 779 40.99 32.45 -7.00
N GLY A 780 41.27 32.19 -8.28
CA GLY A 780 42.50 31.62 -8.79
C GLY A 780 43.05 32.56 -9.84
#